data_AF-A0A8H3H546-F1
#
_entry.id   AF-A0A8H3H546-F1
#
_cell.length_a   1.000
_cell.length_b   1.000
_cell.length_c   1.000
_cell.angle_alpha   90.00
_cell.angle_beta   90.00
_cell.angle_gamma   90.00
#
_symmetry.space_group_name_H-M   'P 1'
#
loop_
_entity.id
_entity.type
_entity.pdbx_description
1 polymer ?
#
loop_
_entity_poly.entity_id
_entity_poly.type
_entity_poly.pdbx_seq_one_letter_code
_entity_poly.pdbx_strand_id
1 'polypeptide(L)'
;MRSLFLTPFAIAVASAATLVDRQSTSTCECGYKDSTGAVWREAIVSDFTTAAGAEAVLSQNFKKFDYPEAHDDGIYEMNYNVNNVYPYNYGLGLKTSAYSGSGLVQTAGISTLRDNIKYGSFRMRATVPNVPGVCFGFFTYKHDEVPPQEADIEFLSSDQDYYQRVHHTNQPGTIDGDVDPNASKSIVIPGADFTAFHEHRLDWLPSSSKYYYDGTLKSTVSKNSPTKDSSLIVNVWSNGGPLWSRGPPTEDAIATIYYIKVRGLFQFVFDLRKHLQLALCSRRKQDTMSSLRSFDYDVCLVDSHILYPLPIPINKMTMTETTNPYNLRPFKVHVPDEEIERTKTLLRMRRLPTEPIHPGITADNGTQHSWMHEAKRRLLDFDWRSVEDRLNSFSQYLVDIEGATPQHANTTSWSTIPLLLLHGWPSSILEYLEVIEPLVNAPDGQQSFDVIIPSLPGVGYSTLLPKPGATVVDNARIFDTLMTKALGYETYVGQGGDFGAVNLRQLQTNHSTTLKLALFQSFFAPRPDDAIEDGLLPVPEQTMLEHIAEFTKSGMGYFLIQSSRVSTLGFVMYDNPQAYLAWLGYKYIKTLEWANLPEESHQSYMDAMYSLILLQQYTGTIHTSMAMYQHNGIQYGIEEWKKNPPNQAPFGIQHFEGEFYLAPQSWIKNHGPMIWHQYHKSGGHFASLGAPEDLVDDCRRFFGKNYWK
;
A
#
# COMPACT_ATOMS: atom_id res chain seq x y z
N MET A 1 -40.97 -49.01 44.83
CA MET A 1 -41.45 -50.26 44.19
C MET A 1 -40.94 -50.30 42.76
N ARG A 2 -40.38 -51.45 42.37
CA ARG A 2 -40.29 -52.06 41.02
C ARG A 2 -40.76 -51.20 39.83
N SER A 3 -39.94 -50.77 38.88
CA SER A 3 -39.16 -51.53 37.87
C SER A 3 -39.97 -51.92 36.62
N LEU A 4 -39.39 -51.62 35.44
CA LEU A 4 -39.55 -52.31 34.14
C LEU A 4 -40.90 -52.09 33.36
N PHE A 5 -41.02 -51.97 32.02
CA PHE A 5 -40.15 -52.15 30.84
C PHE A 5 -40.95 -51.86 29.53
N LEU A 6 -40.24 -51.87 28.38
CA LEU A 6 -40.67 -52.22 27.00
C LEU A 6 -41.11 -51.12 26.01
N THR A 7 -40.16 -50.71 25.17
CA THR A 7 -40.28 -50.77 23.69
C THR A 7 -40.27 -52.25 23.25
N PRO A 8 -40.93 -52.68 22.14
CA PRO A 8 -40.30 -52.54 20.80
C PRO A 8 -41.21 -52.63 19.54
N PHE A 9 -40.56 -52.52 18.35
CA PHE A 9 -40.94 -52.89 16.97
C PHE A 9 -42.09 -52.12 16.28
N ALA A 10 -41.97 -51.38 15.16
CA ALA A 10 -41.13 -51.34 13.94
C ALA A 10 -41.83 -51.86 12.66
N ILE A 11 -41.48 -51.21 11.55
CA ILE A 11 -41.52 -51.61 10.13
C ILE A 11 -42.84 -51.32 9.37
N ALA A 12 -42.89 -50.81 8.14
CA ALA A 12 -42.05 -49.96 7.28
C ALA A 12 -42.79 -49.76 5.93
N VAL A 13 -42.27 -48.81 5.13
CA VAL A 13 -42.05 -48.86 3.67
C VAL A 13 -42.80 -47.80 2.82
N ALA A 14 -42.00 -46.80 2.47
CA ALA A 14 -41.81 -46.11 1.18
C ALA A 14 -42.99 -45.49 0.41
N SER A 15 -42.85 -44.18 0.17
CA SER A 15 -42.48 -43.71 -1.17
C SER A 15 -41.71 -42.39 -1.08
N ALA A 16 -40.57 -42.39 -1.78
CA ALA A 16 -39.69 -41.27 -2.05
C ALA A 16 -40.15 -40.53 -3.33
N ALA A 17 -39.50 -39.38 -3.61
CA ALA A 17 -39.64 -38.48 -4.77
C ALA A 17 -40.77 -37.43 -4.62
N THR A 18 -40.56 -36.11 -4.64
CA THR A 18 -39.52 -35.29 -5.29
C THR A 18 -39.22 -34.02 -4.46
N LEU A 19 -38.34 -34.11 -3.46
CA LEU A 19 -37.43 -33.00 -3.17
C LEU A 19 -36.19 -33.31 -3.99
N VAL A 20 -36.13 -32.75 -5.20
CA VAL A 20 -34.95 -32.84 -6.05
C VAL A 20 -33.81 -32.19 -5.27
N ASP A 21 -32.89 -33.07 -4.87
CA ASP A 21 -31.48 -32.85 -4.57
C ASP A 21 -31.09 -31.40 -4.28
N ARG A 22 -30.98 -31.06 -2.99
CA ARG A 22 -29.80 -30.30 -2.57
C ARG A 22 -28.61 -31.20 -2.87
N GLN A 23 -28.12 -31.17 -4.11
CA GLN A 23 -26.81 -31.65 -4.46
C GLN A 23 -25.81 -30.85 -3.62
N SER A 24 -25.49 -31.41 -2.46
CA SER A 24 -24.14 -31.86 -2.14
C SER A 24 -23.23 -31.83 -3.37
N THR A 25 -22.62 -30.67 -3.62
CA THR A 25 -21.17 -30.51 -3.85
C THR A 25 -20.82 -29.04 -3.65
N SER A 26 -20.82 -28.53 -2.41
CA SER A 26 -19.97 -27.37 -2.11
C SER A 26 -18.54 -27.87 -2.05
N THR A 27 -17.97 -28.19 -3.22
CA THR A 27 -16.53 -28.07 -3.40
C THR A 27 -16.20 -26.66 -2.92
N CYS A 28 -15.38 -26.56 -1.87
CA CYS A 28 -14.72 -25.31 -1.54
C CYS A 28 -14.19 -24.76 -2.88
N GLU A 29 -14.67 -23.59 -3.34
CA GLU A 29 -14.19 -23.00 -4.58
C GLU A 29 -12.71 -22.71 -4.40
N CYS A 30 -11.86 -23.69 -4.74
CA CYS A 30 -10.43 -23.54 -4.72
C CYS A 30 -10.13 -22.37 -5.66
N GLY A 31 -9.54 -21.30 -5.12
CA GLY A 31 -8.89 -20.29 -5.94
C GLY A 31 -7.88 -20.94 -6.90
N TYR A 32 -7.30 -20.16 -7.80
CA TYR A 32 -6.32 -20.68 -8.77
C TYR A 32 -5.30 -21.56 -8.04
N LYS A 33 -5.28 -22.84 -8.38
CA LYS A 33 -4.37 -23.81 -7.81
C LYS A 33 -3.27 -24.02 -8.84
N ASP A 34 -2.08 -23.49 -8.57
CA ASP A 34 -0.97 -23.69 -9.48
C ASP A 34 -0.50 -25.16 -9.48
N SER A 35 0.46 -25.48 -10.35
CA SER A 35 1.03 -26.81 -10.48
C SER A 35 1.73 -27.33 -9.22
N THR A 36 2.02 -26.47 -8.24
CA THR A 36 2.61 -26.83 -6.95
C THR A 36 1.55 -27.15 -5.89
N GLY A 37 0.30 -26.80 -6.17
CA GLY A 37 -0.85 -27.03 -5.31
C GLY A 37 -1.21 -25.87 -4.38
N ALA A 38 -0.53 -24.72 -4.51
CA ALA A 38 -0.86 -23.50 -3.79
C ALA A 38 -2.18 -22.91 -4.32
N VAL A 39 -3.13 -22.64 -3.41
CA VAL A 39 -4.43 -22.05 -3.74
C VAL A 39 -4.35 -20.55 -3.52
N TRP A 40 -4.26 -19.80 -4.61
CA TRP A 40 -4.17 -18.35 -4.61
C TRP A 40 -5.55 -17.73 -4.40
N ARG A 41 -5.68 -16.84 -3.41
CA ARG A 41 -6.96 -16.28 -2.94
C ARG A 41 -7.10 -14.77 -3.11
N GLU A 42 -6.08 -14.10 -3.65
CA GLU A 42 -6.25 -12.68 -3.99
C GLU A 42 -7.36 -12.53 -5.01
N ALA A 43 -8.28 -11.62 -4.72
CA ALA A 43 -9.48 -11.49 -5.51
C ALA A 43 -9.80 -10.03 -5.82
N ILE A 44 -10.01 -9.73 -7.10
CA ILE A 44 -10.85 -8.60 -7.48
C ILE A 44 -12.28 -9.14 -7.37
N VAL A 45 -13.06 -8.60 -6.43
CA VAL A 45 -14.49 -8.92 -6.31
C VAL A 45 -15.24 -7.62 -6.52
N SER A 46 -15.92 -7.55 -7.64
CA SER A 46 -16.64 -6.37 -8.10
C SER A 46 -18.10 -6.73 -8.26
N ASP A 47 -18.95 -6.13 -7.44
CA ASP A 47 -20.41 -6.31 -7.48
C ASP A 47 -21.05 -5.00 -7.96
N PHE A 48 -21.75 -5.09 -9.08
CA PHE A 48 -22.36 -3.95 -9.77
C PHE A 48 -23.87 -3.85 -9.53
N THR A 49 -24.43 -4.67 -8.63
CA THR A 49 -25.89 -4.81 -8.48
C THR A 49 -26.61 -3.62 -7.84
N THR A 50 -25.85 -2.64 -7.35
CA THR A 50 -26.38 -1.36 -6.85
C THR A 50 -25.75 -0.20 -7.63
N ALA A 51 -26.50 0.86 -7.91
CA ALA A 51 -25.99 2.01 -8.66
C ALA A 51 -24.81 2.70 -7.94
N ALA A 52 -24.88 2.85 -6.62
CA ALA A 52 -23.79 3.37 -5.80
C ALA A 52 -22.58 2.42 -5.78
N GLY A 53 -22.82 1.10 -5.77
CA GLY A 53 -21.78 0.07 -5.85
C GLY A 53 -21.08 0.07 -7.22
N ALA A 54 -21.81 0.25 -8.32
CA ALA A 54 -21.24 0.20 -9.65
C ALA A 54 -20.23 1.33 -9.90
N GLU A 55 -20.57 2.58 -9.56
CA GLU A 55 -19.64 3.72 -9.68
C GLU A 55 -18.50 3.64 -8.65
N ALA A 56 -18.77 3.21 -7.41
CA ALA A 56 -17.72 3.03 -6.41
C ALA A 56 -16.71 1.94 -6.82
N VAL A 57 -17.17 0.81 -7.34
CA VAL A 57 -16.33 -0.30 -7.80
C VAL A 57 -15.50 0.09 -9.02
N LEU A 58 -16.07 0.86 -9.95
CA LEU A 58 -15.33 1.44 -11.06
C LEU A 58 -14.15 2.26 -10.53
N SER A 59 -14.35 3.15 -9.55
CA SER A 59 -13.23 3.94 -9.00
C SER A 59 -12.18 3.15 -8.20
N GLN A 60 -12.50 1.92 -7.76
CA GLN A 60 -11.63 1.11 -6.91
C GLN A 60 -10.79 0.08 -7.67
N ASN A 61 -11.38 -0.59 -8.67
CA ASN A 61 -10.76 -1.76 -9.30
C ASN A 61 -10.60 -1.63 -10.83
N PHE A 62 -11.32 -0.71 -11.48
CA PHE A 62 -11.37 -0.60 -12.94
C PHE A 62 -11.12 0.84 -13.43
N LYS A 63 -10.91 1.01 -14.72
CA LYS A 63 -10.95 2.32 -15.40
C LYS A 63 -11.81 2.22 -16.65
N LYS A 64 -12.54 3.29 -16.96
CA LYS A 64 -13.33 3.44 -18.19
C LYS A 64 -12.42 3.89 -19.33
N PHE A 65 -12.69 3.45 -20.56
CA PHE A 65 -11.94 3.87 -21.74
C PHE A 65 -12.49 5.17 -22.33
N ASP A 66 -11.59 6.03 -22.79
CA ASP A 66 -11.90 7.31 -23.46
C ASP A 66 -10.89 7.61 -24.57
N TYR A 67 -11.03 6.97 -25.72
CA TYR A 67 -10.12 7.18 -26.85
C TYR A 67 -10.71 6.65 -28.17
N PRO A 68 -10.32 7.25 -29.31
CA PRO A 68 -10.62 6.72 -30.63
C PRO A 68 -9.76 5.49 -30.94
N GLU A 69 -10.34 4.52 -31.65
CA GLU A 69 -9.64 3.30 -32.09
C GLU A 69 -10.06 2.93 -33.52
N ALA A 70 -9.11 2.45 -34.30
CA ALA A 70 -9.30 1.95 -35.65
C ALA A 70 -8.61 0.59 -35.77
N HIS A 71 -9.36 -0.42 -36.22
CA HIS A 71 -8.80 -1.73 -36.55
C HIS A 71 -8.48 -1.79 -38.05
N ASP A 72 -7.39 -2.47 -38.41
CA ASP A 72 -6.93 -2.61 -39.80
C ASP A 72 -7.98 -3.26 -40.73
N ASP A 73 -8.91 -4.05 -40.17
CA ASP A 73 -10.00 -4.71 -40.88
C ASP A 73 -11.38 -4.01 -40.70
N GLY A 74 -11.40 -2.85 -40.06
CA GLY A 74 -12.61 -2.08 -39.77
C GLY A 74 -13.12 -1.27 -40.95
N ILE A 75 -14.44 -1.28 -41.16
CA ILE A 75 -15.14 -0.40 -42.13
C ILE A 75 -15.43 0.96 -41.50
N TYR A 76 -15.63 0.99 -40.17
CA TYR A 76 -15.93 2.19 -39.39
C TYR A 76 -14.87 2.40 -38.31
N GLU A 77 -14.49 3.65 -38.10
CA GLU A 77 -13.75 4.07 -36.91
C GLU A 77 -14.67 4.13 -35.69
N MET A 78 -14.12 3.82 -34.52
CA MET A 78 -14.87 3.77 -33.27
C MET A 78 -14.23 4.65 -32.20
N ASN A 79 -15.02 4.98 -31.18
CA ASN A 79 -14.56 5.72 -30.02
C ASN A 79 -15.07 5.05 -28.75
N TYR A 80 -14.16 4.63 -27.89
CA TYR A 80 -14.51 4.29 -26.52
C TYR A 80 -14.93 5.55 -25.79
N ASN A 81 -16.13 5.53 -25.22
CA ASN A 81 -16.73 6.69 -24.58
C ASN A 81 -17.12 6.34 -23.14
N VAL A 82 -16.59 7.08 -22.17
CA VAL A 82 -16.86 6.85 -20.75
C VAL A 82 -18.34 6.95 -20.39
N ASN A 83 -19.12 7.74 -21.14
CA ASN A 83 -20.56 7.90 -20.92
C ASN A 83 -21.36 6.67 -21.36
N ASN A 84 -20.75 5.76 -22.11
CA ASN A 84 -21.36 4.48 -22.47
C ASN A 84 -21.09 3.38 -21.43
N VAL A 85 -20.49 3.72 -20.28
CA VAL A 85 -20.31 2.84 -19.13
C VAL A 85 -21.04 3.43 -17.92
N TYR A 86 -22.21 2.87 -17.58
CA TYR A 86 -23.10 3.42 -16.56
C TYR A 86 -23.95 2.34 -15.87
N PRO A 87 -24.46 2.59 -14.64
CA PRO A 87 -25.37 1.66 -13.98
C PRO A 87 -26.63 1.40 -14.82
N TYR A 88 -26.95 0.14 -15.08
CA TYR A 88 -28.07 -0.28 -15.94
C TYR A 88 -28.63 -1.62 -15.48
N ASN A 89 -29.96 -1.76 -15.37
CA ASN A 89 -30.67 -3.01 -15.03
C ASN A 89 -30.08 -3.78 -13.83
N TYR A 90 -29.81 -3.09 -12.71
CA TYR A 90 -29.18 -3.68 -11.52
C TYR A 90 -27.81 -4.32 -11.81
N GLY A 91 -27.04 -3.71 -12.70
CA GLY A 91 -25.67 -4.08 -13.06
C GLY A 91 -24.92 -2.89 -13.65
N LEU A 92 -23.74 -3.17 -14.23
CA LEU A 92 -22.98 -2.22 -15.02
C LEU A 92 -23.30 -2.42 -16.51
N GLY A 93 -23.85 -1.40 -17.15
CA GLY A 93 -24.11 -1.38 -18.59
C GLY A 93 -22.87 -0.95 -19.38
N LEU A 94 -22.49 -1.75 -20.38
CA LEU A 94 -21.52 -1.38 -21.42
C LEU A 94 -22.30 -1.24 -22.73
N LYS A 95 -22.30 -0.04 -23.30
CA LYS A 95 -23.11 0.30 -24.47
C LYS A 95 -22.28 0.55 -25.73
N THR A 96 -22.65 -0.08 -26.83
CA THR A 96 -22.40 0.45 -28.17
C THR A 96 -23.66 1.16 -28.66
N SER A 97 -23.54 2.44 -28.99
CA SER A 97 -24.70 3.27 -29.35
C SER A 97 -25.21 2.95 -30.74
N ALA A 98 -26.52 3.13 -30.94
CA ALA A 98 -27.13 3.08 -32.27
C ALA A 98 -26.37 3.98 -33.25
N TYR A 99 -26.00 3.45 -34.40
CA TYR A 99 -25.24 4.23 -35.38
C TYR A 99 -26.14 5.12 -36.22
N SER A 100 -25.85 6.42 -36.16
CA SER A 100 -26.65 7.45 -36.86
C SER A 100 -26.37 7.54 -38.37
N GLY A 101 -25.45 6.73 -38.90
CA GLY A 101 -24.99 6.81 -40.30
C GLY A 101 -23.89 7.85 -40.55
N SER A 102 -23.39 8.51 -39.50
CA SER A 102 -22.27 9.46 -39.59
C SER A 102 -21.45 9.51 -38.30
N GLY A 103 -20.17 9.88 -38.42
CA GLY A 103 -19.24 9.99 -37.29
C GLY A 103 -18.67 8.65 -36.80
N LEU A 104 -18.00 8.69 -35.65
CA LEU A 104 -17.40 7.53 -34.98
C LEU A 104 -18.46 6.68 -34.30
N VAL A 105 -18.34 5.36 -34.40
CA VAL A 105 -19.18 4.42 -33.65
C VAL A 105 -18.86 4.53 -32.16
N GLN A 106 -19.82 4.97 -31.35
CA GLN A 106 -19.60 5.19 -29.91
C GLN A 106 -19.73 3.89 -29.13
N THR A 107 -18.71 3.53 -28.39
CA THR A 107 -18.57 2.20 -27.79
C THR A 107 -18.10 2.23 -26.34
N ALA A 108 -18.06 1.07 -25.66
CA ALA A 108 -17.80 0.99 -24.24
C ALA A 108 -16.74 -0.07 -23.89
N GLY A 109 -15.90 0.26 -22.92
CA GLY A 109 -14.88 -0.65 -22.41
C GLY A 109 -14.39 -0.24 -21.03
N ILE A 110 -14.00 -1.25 -20.26
CA ILE A 110 -13.32 -1.09 -18.98
C ILE A 110 -12.11 -2.02 -18.93
N SER A 111 -11.06 -1.60 -18.23
CA SER A 111 -9.97 -2.49 -17.82
C SER A 111 -9.79 -2.46 -16.32
N THR A 112 -9.18 -3.50 -15.76
CA THR A 112 -8.66 -3.43 -14.40
C THR A 112 -7.65 -2.28 -14.28
N LEU A 113 -7.57 -1.66 -13.09
CA LEU A 113 -6.48 -0.75 -12.74
C LEU A 113 -5.15 -1.49 -12.58
N ARG A 114 -5.23 -2.79 -12.24
CA ARG A 114 -4.09 -3.72 -12.22
C ARG A 114 -3.79 -4.22 -13.63
N ASP A 115 -2.52 -4.20 -14.01
CA ASP A 115 -1.99 -4.77 -15.26
C ASP A 115 -1.04 -5.95 -15.02
N ASN A 116 -0.90 -6.36 -13.76
CA ASN A 116 0.03 -7.37 -13.28
C ASN A 116 -0.65 -8.71 -12.97
N ILE A 117 -1.77 -9.01 -13.63
CA ILE A 117 -2.52 -10.25 -13.40
C ILE A 117 -1.88 -11.35 -14.26
N LYS A 118 -1.46 -12.46 -13.65
CA LYS A 118 -0.81 -13.58 -14.34
C LYS A 118 -1.41 -14.91 -13.93
N TYR A 119 -2.17 -15.54 -14.81
CA TYR A 119 -2.93 -16.75 -14.51
C TYR A 119 -4.01 -16.55 -13.44
N GLY A 120 -5.08 -17.31 -13.53
CA GLY A 120 -6.21 -17.13 -12.63
C GLY A 120 -7.50 -17.71 -13.14
N SER A 121 -8.54 -17.59 -12.32
CA SER A 121 -9.93 -17.79 -12.71
C SER A 121 -10.62 -16.43 -12.79
N PHE A 122 -11.08 -16.08 -13.98
CA PHE A 122 -11.71 -14.82 -14.32
C PHE A 122 -13.17 -15.09 -14.60
N ARG A 123 -14.07 -14.52 -13.81
CA ARG A 123 -15.50 -14.81 -13.89
C ARG A 123 -16.26 -13.53 -14.09
N MET A 124 -17.17 -13.54 -15.05
CA MET A 124 -18.10 -12.47 -15.32
C MET A 124 -19.50 -13.08 -15.34
N ARG A 125 -20.41 -12.51 -14.55
CA ARG A 125 -21.84 -12.78 -14.72
C ARG A 125 -22.46 -11.64 -15.49
N ALA A 126 -22.92 -11.90 -16.71
CA ALA A 126 -23.42 -10.85 -17.61
C ALA A 126 -24.54 -11.34 -18.51
N THR A 127 -25.26 -10.40 -19.12
CA THR A 127 -26.04 -10.60 -20.34
C THR A 127 -25.23 -10.10 -21.53
N VAL A 128 -25.25 -10.85 -22.62
CA VAL A 128 -24.71 -10.44 -23.92
C VAL A 128 -25.74 -9.54 -24.62
N PRO A 129 -25.31 -8.52 -25.41
CA PRO A 129 -26.25 -7.66 -26.14
C PRO A 129 -27.21 -8.48 -27.02
N ASN A 130 -28.48 -8.09 -27.07
CA ASN A 130 -29.49 -8.72 -27.91
C ASN A 130 -29.73 -7.98 -29.25
N VAL A 131 -28.93 -6.93 -29.51
CA VAL A 131 -28.96 -6.13 -30.74
C VAL A 131 -27.77 -6.54 -31.62
N PRO A 132 -28.00 -6.95 -32.88
CA PRO A 132 -26.93 -7.29 -33.81
C PRO A 132 -26.00 -6.12 -34.14
N GLY A 133 -24.78 -6.42 -34.56
CA GLY A 133 -23.80 -5.45 -35.03
C GLY A 133 -22.69 -5.12 -34.02
N VAL A 134 -22.46 -5.95 -33.02
CA VAL A 134 -21.42 -5.79 -32.01
C VAL A 134 -20.60 -7.06 -31.76
N CYS A 135 -19.39 -6.87 -31.25
CA CYS A 135 -18.59 -7.87 -30.54
C CYS A 135 -18.61 -7.53 -29.05
N PHE A 136 -18.81 -8.54 -28.20
CA PHE A 136 -18.65 -8.42 -26.74
C PHE A 136 -17.48 -9.29 -26.29
N GLY A 137 -16.44 -8.67 -25.72
CA GLY A 137 -15.21 -9.32 -25.32
C GLY A 137 -15.00 -9.36 -23.81
N PHE A 138 -14.44 -10.46 -23.32
CA PHE A 138 -13.93 -10.64 -21.96
C PHE A 138 -12.56 -11.32 -22.00
N PHE A 139 -11.49 -10.56 -21.79
CA PHE A 139 -10.15 -11.00 -22.20
C PHE A 139 -9.03 -10.41 -21.37
N THR A 140 -7.89 -11.09 -21.35
CA THR A 140 -6.64 -10.59 -20.78
C THR A 140 -5.78 -10.01 -21.88
N TYR A 141 -5.15 -8.85 -21.70
CA TYR A 141 -4.47 -8.16 -22.81
C TYR A 141 -3.17 -7.46 -22.42
N LYS A 142 -2.11 -7.69 -23.22
CA LYS A 142 -0.86 -6.91 -23.21
C LYS A 142 -0.45 -6.58 -24.66
N HIS A 143 -0.60 -5.31 -25.03
CA HIS A 143 -0.41 -4.81 -26.39
C HIS A 143 1.06 -4.71 -26.83
N ASP A 144 1.96 -4.33 -25.92
CA ASP A 144 3.35 -3.98 -26.26
C ASP A 144 4.25 -5.18 -26.64
N GLU A 145 3.68 -6.39 -26.74
CA GLU A 145 4.39 -7.61 -27.09
C GLU A 145 4.04 -8.02 -28.52
N VAL A 146 5.03 -8.56 -29.25
CA VAL A 146 4.82 -9.06 -30.61
C VAL A 146 5.20 -10.55 -30.64
N PRO A 147 4.23 -11.48 -30.78
CA PRO A 147 2.78 -11.25 -30.90
C PRO A 147 2.10 -10.85 -29.57
N PRO A 148 0.92 -10.21 -29.63
CA PRO A 148 0.18 -9.78 -28.44
C PRO A 148 -0.10 -10.96 -27.51
N GLN A 149 -0.03 -10.70 -26.21
CA GLN A 149 -0.26 -11.72 -25.18
C GLN A 149 -1.70 -11.62 -24.69
N GLU A 150 -2.56 -12.48 -25.23
CA GLU A 150 -3.99 -12.40 -25.01
C GLU A 150 -4.68 -13.76 -24.94
N ALA A 151 -5.61 -13.88 -24.01
CA ALA A 151 -6.56 -14.98 -23.91
C ALA A 151 -7.95 -14.34 -23.78
N ASP A 152 -8.83 -14.69 -24.69
CA ASP A 152 -10.11 -14.03 -24.87
C ASP A 152 -11.27 -15.02 -24.89
N ILE A 153 -12.44 -14.52 -24.48
CA ILE A 153 -13.70 -15.03 -24.98
C ILE A 153 -14.49 -13.89 -25.63
N GLU A 154 -15.05 -14.18 -26.79
CA GLU A 154 -15.79 -13.20 -27.57
C GLU A 154 -17.12 -13.76 -28.05
N PHE A 155 -18.13 -12.89 -28.02
CA PHE A 155 -19.47 -13.17 -28.51
C PHE A 155 -19.72 -12.26 -29.71
N LEU A 156 -19.83 -12.85 -30.89
CA LEU A 156 -20.00 -12.11 -32.14
C LEU A 156 -21.46 -12.15 -32.55
N SER A 157 -22.11 -10.99 -32.53
CA SER A 157 -23.53 -10.90 -32.95
C SER A 157 -23.77 -11.19 -34.44
N SER A 158 -22.68 -11.33 -35.20
CA SER A 158 -22.67 -11.76 -36.59
C SER A 158 -22.87 -13.27 -36.78
N ASP A 159 -22.72 -14.07 -35.72
CA ASP A 159 -22.92 -15.52 -35.76
C ASP A 159 -24.41 -15.88 -35.84
N GLN A 160 -24.74 -16.90 -36.63
CA GLN A 160 -26.13 -17.35 -36.80
C GLN A 160 -26.76 -17.85 -35.49
N ASP A 161 -25.94 -18.43 -34.62
CA ASP A 161 -26.27 -18.98 -33.32
C ASP A 161 -25.61 -18.17 -32.19
N TYR A 162 -25.47 -16.86 -32.39
CA TYR A 162 -24.85 -15.89 -31.47
C TYR A 162 -25.14 -16.12 -29.99
N TYR A 163 -26.41 -16.30 -29.62
CA TYR A 163 -26.82 -16.47 -28.23
C TYR A 163 -26.41 -17.80 -27.59
N GLN A 164 -25.77 -18.67 -28.36
CA GLN A 164 -25.25 -19.97 -27.94
C GLN A 164 -23.77 -20.15 -28.31
N ARG A 165 -23.18 -19.21 -29.07
CA ARG A 165 -21.82 -19.34 -29.61
C ARG A 165 -20.85 -18.37 -28.94
N VAL A 166 -19.71 -18.92 -28.55
CA VAL A 166 -18.59 -18.18 -27.99
C VAL A 166 -17.31 -18.60 -28.70
N HIS A 167 -16.47 -17.63 -29.02
CA HIS A 167 -15.12 -17.87 -29.53
C HIS A 167 -14.16 -17.76 -28.36
N HIS A 168 -13.27 -18.75 -28.22
CA HIS A 168 -12.28 -18.82 -27.14
C HIS A 168 -10.91 -18.95 -27.78
N THR A 169 -10.08 -17.92 -27.64
CA THR A 169 -8.79 -17.82 -28.35
C THR A 169 -7.66 -17.50 -27.39
N ASN A 170 -6.48 -18.03 -27.69
CA ASN A 170 -5.21 -17.50 -27.22
C ASN A 170 -4.48 -16.92 -28.43
N GLN A 171 -4.20 -15.61 -28.39
CA GLN A 171 -3.59 -14.93 -29.53
C GLN A 171 -2.10 -15.28 -29.67
N PRO A 172 -1.56 -15.39 -30.90
CA PRO A 172 -2.29 -15.27 -32.16
C PRO A 172 -3.16 -16.51 -32.43
N GLY A 173 -4.44 -16.27 -32.77
CA GLY A 173 -5.42 -17.32 -33.05
C GLY A 173 -5.36 -17.89 -34.46
N THR A 174 -4.56 -17.28 -35.34
CA THR A 174 -4.46 -17.63 -36.76
C THR A 174 -3.06 -18.08 -37.15
N ILE A 175 -2.97 -18.95 -38.15
CA ILE A 175 -1.74 -19.36 -38.83
C ILE A 175 -1.93 -19.14 -40.34
N ASP A 176 -1.02 -18.38 -40.97
CA ASP A 176 -1.07 -18.04 -42.40
C ASP A 176 -2.40 -17.42 -42.89
N GLY A 177 -3.11 -16.72 -41.99
CA GLY A 177 -4.39 -16.07 -42.27
C GLY A 177 -5.63 -16.95 -42.01
N ASP A 178 -5.44 -18.24 -41.71
CA ASP A 178 -6.51 -19.16 -41.34
C ASP A 178 -6.59 -19.36 -39.82
N VAL A 179 -7.79 -19.67 -39.30
CA VAL A 179 -7.99 -19.98 -37.87
C VAL A 179 -7.20 -21.23 -37.50
N ASP A 180 -6.33 -21.14 -36.49
CA ASP A 180 -5.64 -22.29 -35.93
C ASP A 180 -6.55 -22.98 -34.89
N PRO A 181 -7.09 -24.18 -35.15
CA PRO A 181 -8.02 -24.84 -34.25
C PRO A 181 -7.40 -25.24 -32.89
N ASN A 182 -6.08 -25.14 -32.75
CA ASN A 182 -5.36 -25.39 -31.49
C ASN A 182 -5.15 -24.12 -30.65
N ALA A 183 -5.24 -22.94 -31.27
CA ALA A 183 -5.11 -21.62 -30.64
C ALA A 183 -6.45 -20.88 -30.53
N SER A 184 -7.44 -21.22 -31.35
CA SER A 184 -8.79 -20.66 -31.31
C SER A 184 -9.86 -21.74 -31.50
N LYS A 185 -10.96 -21.63 -30.75
CA LYS A 185 -12.11 -22.54 -30.83
C LYS A 185 -13.41 -21.76 -30.82
N SER A 186 -14.25 -22.02 -31.82
CA SER A 186 -15.64 -21.57 -31.83
C SER A 186 -16.54 -22.66 -31.26
N ILE A 187 -17.25 -22.36 -30.17
CA ILE A 187 -18.03 -23.35 -29.41
C ILE A 187 -19.50 -22.96 -29.40
N VAL A 188 -20.35 -23.88 -29.85
CA VAL A 188 -21.80 -23.80 -29.68
C VAL A 188 -22.19 -24.54 -28.41
N ILE A 189 -22.97 -23.91 -27.54
CA ILE A 189 -23.49 -24.49 -26.30
C ILE A 189 -25.00 -24.73 -26.49
N PRO A 190 -25.42 -25.96 -26.81
CA PRO A 190 -26.83 -26.24 -27.09
C PRO A 190 -27.73 -25.86 -25.92
N GLY A 191 -28.76 -25.07 -26.19
CA GLY A 191 -29.75 -24.62 -25.20
C GLY A 191 -29.26 -23.50 -24.28
N ALA A 192 -28.09 -22.92 -24.51
CA ALA A 192 -27.69 -21.69 -23.83
C ALA A 192 -28.54 -20.49 -24.31
N ASP A 193 -28.66 -19.49 -23.45
CA ASP A 193 -29.29 -18.22 -23.77
C ASP A 193 -28.45 -17.09 -23.19
N PHE A 194 -27.51 -16.58 -23.99
CA PHE A 194 -26.63 -15.51 -23.54
C PHE A 194 -27.34 -14.16 -23.33
N THR A 195 -28.62 -14.03 -23.69
CA THR A 195 -29.41 -12.82 -23.38
C THR A 195 -29.87 -12.77 -21.92
N ALA A 196 -29.80 -13.91 -21.20
CA ALA A 196 -30.04 -14.00 -19.76
C ALA A 196 -28.71 -13.96 -18.97
N PHE A 197 -28.81 -13.74 -17.64
CA PHE A 197 -27.62 -13.63 -16.78
C PHE A 197 -26.99 -14.99 -16.48
N HIS A 198 -25.89 -15.27 -17.17
CA HIS A 198 -25.09 -16.48 -17.00
C HIS A 198 -23.66 -16.16 -16.54
N GLU A 199 -23.02 -17.11 -15.86
CA GLU A 199 -21.60 -16.98 -15.50
C GLU A 199 -20.72 -17.51 -16.64
N HIS A 200 -19.91 -16.61 -17.18
CA HIS A 200 -18.83 -16.89 -18.11
C HIS A 200 -17.52 -16.88 -17.35
N ARG A 201 -16.75 -17.97 -17.42
CA ARG A 201 -15.48 -18.09 -16.72
C ARG A 201 -14.36 -18.50 -17.66
N LEU A 202 -13.31 -17.70 -17.66
CA LEU A 202 -12.04 -17.97 -18.32
C LEU A 202 -11.01 -18.33 -17.25
N ASP A 203 -10.51 -19.56 -17.24
CA ASP A 203 -9.33 -19.91 -16.45
C ASP A 203 -8.10 -19.80 -17.34
N TRP A 204 -7.24 -18.83 -17.07
CA TRP A 204 -5.95 -18.69 -17.74
C TRP A 204 -4.89 -19.39 -16.89
N LEU A 205 -4.26 -20.41 -17.47
CA LEU A 205 -3.26 -21.27 -16.83
C LEU A 205 -1.93 -21.18 -17.60
N PRO A 206 -0.80 -21.63 -17.02
CA PRO A 206 0.51 -21.54 -17.66
C PRO A 206 0.62 -22.21 -19.04
N SER A 207 -0.15 -23.27 -19.26
CA SER A 207 -0.07 -24.10 -20.48
C SER A 207 -1.40 -24.18 -21.24
N SER A 208 -2.42 -23.44 -20.80
CA SER A 208 -3.72 -23.44 -21.46
C SER A 208 -4.64 -22.37 -20.90
N SER A 209 -5.61 -21.95 -21.69
CA SER A 209 -6.82 -21.29 -21.22
C SER A 209 -8.00 -22.27 -21.27
N LYS A 210 -8.96 -22.10 -20.38
CA LYS A 210 -10.17 -22.92 -20.31
C LYS A 210 -11.40 -22.04 -20.16
N TYR A 211 -12.42 -22.33 -20.94
CA TYR A 211 -13.69 -21.63 -20.87
C TYR A 211 -14.77 -22.50 -20.25
N TYR A 212 -15.50 -21.92 -19.30
CA TYR A 212 -16.62 -22.52 -18.58
C TYR A 212 -17.87 -21.65 -18.74
N TYR A 213 -19.01 -22.32 -18.88
CA TYR A 213 -20.33 -21.70 -18.88
C TYR A 213 -21.16 -22.33 -17.75
N ASP A 214 -21.65 -21.49 -16.82
CA ASP A 214 -22.36 -21.91 -15.61
C ASP A 214 -21.65 -23.07 -14.88
N GLY A 215 -20.35 -22.90 -14.67
CA GLY A 215 -19.49 -23.88 -13.98
C GLY A 215 -19.12 -25.13 -14.79
N THR A 216 -19.69 -25.33 -15.98
CA THR A 216 -19.41 -26.48 -16.85
C THR A 216 -18.30 -26.14 -17.85
N LEU A 217 -17.23 -26.94 -17.90
CA LEU A 217 -16.14 -26.79 -18.88
C LEU A 217 -16.67 -26.99 -20.30
N LYS A 218 -16.42 -26.03 -21.19
CA LYS A 218 -16.83 -26.09 -22.61
C LYS A 218 -15.66 -26.16 -23.57
N SER A 219 -14.52 -25.55 -23.22
CA SER A 219 -13.36 -25.49 -24.10
C SER A 219 -12.04 -25.43 -23.33
N THR A 220 -10.98 -25.94 -23.95
CA THR A 220 -9.59 -25.81 -23.50
C THR A 220 -8.73 -25.53 -24.72
N VAL A 221 -7.91 -24.49 -24.67
CA VAL A 221 -6.97 -24.07 -25.72
C VAL A 221 -5.59 -24.09 -25.11
N SER A 222 -4.68 -24.88 -25.66
CA SER A 222 -3.34 -25.09 -25.08
C SER A 222 -2.22 -24.45 -25.90
N LYS A 223 -2.48 -24.07 -27.16
CA LYS A 223 -1.51 -23.33 -27.96
C LYS A 223 -1.58 -21.85 -27.60
N ASN A 224 -0.43 -21.18 -27.66
CA ASN A 224 -0.26 -19.73 -27.47
C ASN A 224 -0.78 -19.17 -26.13
N SER A 225 -0.95 -20.01 -25.10
CA SER A 225 -1.40 -19.54 -23.77
C SER A 225 -0.53 -18.37 -23.31
N PRO A 226 -1.11 -17.21 -22.96
CA PRO A 226 -0.33 -16.03 -22.63
C PRO A 226 0.63 -16.28 -21.47
N THR A 227 1.83 -15.75 -21.58
CA THR A 227 2.91 -15.98 -20.59
C THR A 227 3.28 -14.71 -19.84
N LYS A 228 2.85 -13.55 -20.32
CA LYS A 228 3.04 -12.24 -19.68
C LYS A 228 1.83 -11.88 -18.84
N ASP A 229 2.09 -11.20 -17.74
CA ASP A 229 1.06 -10.55 -16.93
C ASP A 229 0.37 -9.43 -17.71
N SER A 230 -0.91 -9.25 -17.46
CA SER A 230 -1.77 -8.36 -18.24
C SER A 230 -2.94 -7.81 -17.43
N SER A 231 -3.61 -6.81 -18.01
CA SER A 231 -4.90 -6.33 -17.51
C SER A 231 -6.02 -7.28 -17.94
N LEU A 232 -7.11 -7.32 -17.17
CA LEU A 232 -8.38 -7.86 -17.63
C LEU A 232 -9.20 -6.74 -18.25
N ILE A 233 -9.75 -6.98 -19.44
CA ILE A 233 -10.57 -6.04 -20.21
C ILE A 233 -11.95 -6.65 -20.47
N VAL A 234 -12.97 -5.79 -20.41
CA VAL A 234 -14.32 -6.09 -20.86
C VAL A 234 -14.79 -4.96 -21.77
N ASN A 235 -15.24 -5.27 -22.99
CA ASN A 235 -15.69 -4.27 -23.94
C ASN A 235 -16.87 -4.74 -24.78
N VAL A 236 -17.68 -3.79 -25.24
CA VAL A 236 -18.64 -4.00 -26.33
C VAL A 236 -18.22 -3.04 -27.43
N TRP A 237 -17.96 -3.54 -28.63
CA TRP A 237 -17.39 -2.77 -29.72
C TRP A 237 -17.93 -3.14 -31.10
N SER A 238 -17.80 -2.22 -32.05
CA SER A 238 -18.22 -2.43 -33.43
C SER A 238 -17.39 -1.59 -34.41
N ASN A 239 -16.68 -2.28 -35.30
CA ASN A 239 -15.95 -1.69 -36.43
C ASN A 239 -16.59 -2.01 -37.79
N GLY A 240 -17.68 -2.80 -37.83
CA GLY A 240 -18.31 -3.29 -39.07
C GLY A 240 -17.52 -4.33 -39.85
N GLY A 241 -16.39 -4.82 -39.32
CA GLY A 241 -15.54 -5.81 -39.97
C GLY A 241 -16.30 -7.13 -40.24
N PRO A 242 -16.07 -7.79 -41.40
CA PRO A 242 -16.80 -8.98 -41.81
C PRO A 242 -16.49 -10.23 -40.98
N LEU A 243 -15.39 -10.21 -40.23
CA LEU A 243 -14.93 -11.30 -39.36
C LEU A 243 -15.38 -11.16 -37.90
N TRP A 244 -15.84 -9.96 -37.51
CA TRP A 244 -16.15 -9.62 -36.12
C TRP A 244 -17.60 -9.14 -35.98
N SER A 245 -17.78 -7.84 -35.79
CA SER A 245 -19.06 -7.23 -35.40
C SER A 245 -20.14 -7.26 -36.49
N ARG A 246 -19.79 -7.17 -37.79
CA ARG A 246 -20.72 -6.94 -38.92
C ARG A 246 -21.79 -5.87 -38.65
N GLY A 247 -21.48 -4.91 -37.78
CA GLY A 247 -22.32 -3.78 -37.44
C GLY A 247 -22.02 -2.53 -38.28
N PRO A 248 -22.36 -1.34 -37.79
CA PRO A 248 -22.78 -1.02 -36.42
C PRO A 248 -24.22 -1.40 -36.07
N PRO A 249 -24.61 -1.40 -34.78
CA PRO A 249 -25.97 -1.70 -34.38
C PRO A 249 -26.93 -0.56 -34.77
N THR A 250 -28.18 -0.92 -35.08
CA THR A 250 -29.26 0.04 -35.44
C THR A 250 -29.99 0.60 -34.22
N GLU A 251 -29.80 -0.03 -33.05
CA GLU A 251 -30.32 0.37 -31.75
C GLU A 251 -29.19 0.31 -30.71
N ASP A 252 -29.40 0.88 -29.52
CA ASP A 252 -28.41 0.82 -28.44
C ASP A 252 -28.20 -0.65 -28.01
N ALA A 253 -27.01 -1.18 -28.28
CA ALA A 253 -26.62 -2.54 -27.92
C ALA A 253 -25.91 -2.52 -26.55
N ILE A 254 -26.52 -3.11 -25.52
CA ILE A 254 -26.04 -3.00 -24.14
C ILE A 254 -25.79 -4.39 -23.54
N ALA A 255 -24.56 -4.65 -23.11
CA ALA A 255 -24.23 -5.76 -22.22
C ALA A 255 -24.42 -5.30 -20.77
N THR A 256 -24.99 -6.15 -19.91
CA THR A 256 -25.15 -5.83 -18.48
C THR A 256 -24.34 -6.79 -17.64
N ILE A 257 -23.48 -6.27 -16.76
CA ILE A 257 -22.57 -7.07 -15.92
C ILE A 257 -23.01 -6.97 -14.46
N TYR A 258 -23.26 -8.10 -13.80
CA TYR A 258 -23.62 -8.16 -12.37
C TYR A 258 -22.40 -8.23 -11.47
N TYR A 259 -21.42 -9.05 -11.83
CA TYR A 259 -20.15 -9.07 -11.13
C TYR A 259 -19.00 -9.45 -12.04
N ILE A 260 -17.82 -9.01 -11.65
CA ILE A 260 -16.55 -9.57 -12.10
C ILE A 260 -15.80 -10.06 -10.86
N LYS A 261 -15.40 -11.33 -10.90
CA LYS A 261 -14.58 -11.97 -9.88
C LYS A 261 -13.32 -12.50 -10.54
N VAL A 262 -12.17 -11.93 -10.18
CA VAL A 262 -10.86 -12.44 -10.60
C VAL A 262 -10.24 -13.09 -9.38
N ARG A 263 -9.85 -14.36 -9.49
CA ARG A 263 -8.98 -15.03 -8.52
C ARG A 263 -7.70 -15.41 -9.22
N GLY A 264 -6.75 -14.48 -9.23
CA GLY A 264 -5.54 -14.56 -10.04
C GLY A 264 -4.28 -14.64 -9.19
N LEU A 265 -3.19 -15.10 -9.82
CA LEU A 265 -1.85 -14.85 -9.33
C LEU A 265 -1.46 -13.45 -9.80
N PHE A 266 -1.47 -12.49 -8.89
CA PHE A 266 -0.99 -11.15 -9.17
C PHE A 266 0.53 -11.17 -9.02
N GLN A 267 1.25 -10.86 -10.09
CA GLN A 267 2.68 -10.61 -9.99
C GLN A 267 2.83 -9.32 -9.20
N PHE A 268 3.12 -9.42 -7.92
CA PHE A 268 3.56 -8.25 -7.17
C PHE A 268 4.64 -7.55 -8.00
N VAL A 269 4.54 -6.23 -8.16
CA VAL A 269 5.69 -5.39 -8.52
C VAL A 269 6.60 -5.35 -7.28
N PHE A 270 7.10 -6.52 -6.96
CA PHE A 270 8.18 -6.88 -6.07
C PHE A 270 8.95 -7.88 -6.93
N ASP A 271 10.04 -7.44 -7.55
CA ASP A 271 11.01 -8.33 -8.17
C ASP A 271 11.76 -9.11 -7.07
N LEU A 272 11.02 -9.96 -6.33
CA LEU A 272 11.56 -10.90 -5.36
C LEU A 272 11.93 -12.24 -6.02
N ARG A 273 11.56 -12.48 -7.29
CA ARG A 273 11.90 -13.73 -8.00
C ARG A 273 13.36 -13.79 -8.44
N LYS A 274 14.04 -12.67 -8.67
CA LYS A 274 15.51 -12.69 -8.79
C LYS A 274 16.22 -13.15 -7.50
N HIS A 275 15.61 -12.97 -6.33
CA HIS A 275 16.22 -13.31 -5.03
C HIS A 275 15.76 -14.65 -4.43
N LEU A 276 14.52 -15.11 -4.70
CA LEU A 276 13.98 -16.31 -4.06
C LEU A 276 14.35 -17.64 -4.74
N GLN A 277 14.84 -17.64 -5.98
CA GLN A 277 15.11 -18.89 -6.71
C GLN A 277 16.38 -19.62 -6.25
N LEU A 278 17.21 -19.00 -5.39
CA LEU A 278 18.42 -19.61 -4.83
C LEU A 278 18.26 -20.16 -3.39
N ALA A 279 17.16 -19.84 -2.67
CA ALA A 279 17.10 -20.08 -1.22
C ALA A 279 16.15 -21.19 -0.72
N LEU A 280 15.30 -21.81 -1.56
CA LEU A 280 14.25 -22.71 -1.09
C LEU A 280 14.22 -24.12 -1.72
N CYS A 281 15.40 -24.67 -2.03
CA CYS A 281 15.55 -26.11 -2.28
C CYS A 281 16.02 -26.84 -1.01
N SER A 282 15.23 -26.77 0.08
CA SER A 282 15.45 -27.61 1.26
C SER A 282 14.21 -27.67 2.15
N ARG A 283 13.60 -28.87 2.15
CA ARG A 283 12.75 -29.47 3.20
C ARG A 283 11.26 -29.07 3.24
N ARG A 284 10.47 -29.93 2.59
CA ARG A 284 9.06 -30.25 2.88
C ARG A 284 8.90 -30.87 4.29
N LYS A 285 7.73 -30.67 4.92
CA LYS A 285 6.61 -31.64 5.15
C LYS A 285 5.96 -31.57 6.56
N GLN A 286 4.64 -31.83 6.58
CA GLN A 286 3.70 -32.25 7.66
C GLN A 286 3.04 -31.13 8.50
N ASP A 287 1.73 -30.86 8.33
CA ASP A 287 0.49 -31.51 8.89
C ASP A 287 0.07 -30.81 10.20
N THR A 288 -1.19 -30.55 10.63
CA THR A 288 -2.58 -30.61 10.13
C THR A 288 -3.48 -29.83 11.13
N MET A 289 -4.65 -29.35 10.65
CA MET A 289 -5.96 -29.12 11.31
C MET A 289 -6.12 -28.33 12.63
N SER A 290 -7.01 -27.32 12.64
CA SER A 290 -8.32 -27.38 13.33
C SER A 290 -9.11 -26.06 13.24
N SER A 291 -10.41 -26.15 13.48
CA SER A 291 -11.50 -25.22 13.15
C SER A 291 -12.29 -24.73 14.38
N LEU A 292 -13.15 -23.72 14.17
CA LEU A 292 -14.38 -23.26 14.90
C LEU A 292 -14.22 -21.89 15.58
N ARG A 293 -14.84 -20.81 15.06
CA ARG A 293 -16.27 -20.36 15.04
C ARG A 293 -16.67 -19.46 16.23
N SER A 294 -16.68 -18.15 15.94
CA SER A 294 -17.74 -17.12 16.15
C SER A 294 -18.72 -17.18 17.32
N PHE A 295 -18.95 -16.03 17.95
CA PHE A 295 -20.28 -15.53 18.31
C PHE A 295 -20.34 -13.99 18.21
N ASP A 296 -21.44 -13.52 17.62
CA ASP A 296 -21.86 -12.14 17.32
C ASP A 296 -22.26 -11.33 18.58
N TYR A 297 -22.39 -10.00 18.46
CA TYR A 297 -23.69 -9.29 18.54
C TYR A 297 -23.57 -7.78 18.28
N ASP A 298 -24.71 -7.24 17.85
CA ASP A 298 -24.97 -6.04 17.07
C ASP A 298 -24.79 -4.68 17.75
N VAL A 299 -24.64 -3.69 16.85
CA VAL A 299 -24.60 -2.25 17.03
C VAL A 299 -26.01 -1.66 17.03
N CYS A 300 -26.23 -0.60 17.81
CA CYS A 300 -27.31 0.37 17.59
C CYS A 300 -26.73 1.78 17.46
N LEU A 301 -26.97 2.40 16.30
CA LEU A 301 -26.70 3.80 15.96
C LEU A 301 -27.84 4.70 16.46
N VAL A 302 -27.52 5.95 16.83
CA VAL A 302 -28.49 7.06 16.87
C VAL A 302 -27.81 8.34 16.36
N ASP A 303 -28.37 8.91 15.29
CA ASP A 303 -28.11 10.25 14.76
C ASP A 303 -28.96 11.31 15.50
N SER A 304 -28.46 12.55 15.62
CA SER A 304 -29.13 13.76 15.08
C SER A 304 -28.44 15.09 15.47
N HIS A 305 -28.52 16.02 14.52
CA HIS A 305 -27.94 17.38 14.44
C HIS A 305 -28.45 18.44 15.45
N ILE A 306 -27.78 19.61 15.50
CA ILE A 306 -28.36 20.97 15.27
C ILE A 306 -27.25 22.07 15.30
N LEU A 307 -27.33 23.02 14.35
CA LEU A 307 -26.57 24.27 14.14
C LEU A 307 -27.12 25.46 14.95
N TYR A 308 -26.33 26.53 15.19
CA TYR A 308 -26.68 27.97 14.95
C TYR A 308 -25.45 28.92 15.17
N PRO A 309 -25.30 30.03 14.38
CA PRO A 309 -24.25 31.07 14.54
C PRO A 309 -24.78 32.47 14.96
N LEU A 310 -23.92 33.40 15.43
CA LEU A 310 -24.23 34.85 15.56
C LEU A 310 -22.98 35.79 15.37
N PRO A 311 -23.14 37.10 15.02
CA PRO A 311 -22.11 37.99 14.42
C PRO A 311 -21.73 39.31 15.16
N ILE A 312 -20.45 39.76 14.99
CA ILE A 312 -19.79 41.11 14.78
C ILE A 312 -19.98 42.26 15.84
N PRO A 313 -18.96 43.12 16.15
CA PRO A 313 -18.73 44.41 15.44
C PRO A 313 -17.26 44.82 15.17
N ILE A 314 -17.09 45.68 14.15
CA ILE A 314 -15.85 46.28 13.62
C ILE A 314 -15.39 47.50 14.45
N ASN A 315 -14.08 47.69 14.65
CA ASN A 315 -13.48 48.98 15.03
C ASN A 315 -12.21 49.29 14.22
N LYS A 316 -11.98 50.59 13.96
CA LYS A 316 -10.99 51.17 13.02
C LYS A 316 -9.55 51.28 13.57
N MET A 317 -8.60 51.15 12.63
CA MET A 317 -7.28 51.80 12.47
C MET A 317 -6.22 51.68 13.58
N THR A 318 -5.11 50.99 13.24
CA THR A 318 -3.73 51.47 13.41
C THR A 318 -2.80 50.67 12.49
N MET A 319 -1.80 51.32 11.89
CA MET A 319 -0.71 50.66 11.15
C MET A 319 0.00 49.69 12.09
N THR A 320 -0.07 48.39 11.83
CA THR A 320 0.68 47.38 12.59
C THR A 320 1.80 46.85 11.74
N GLU A 321 3.00 46.81 12.32
CA GLU A 321 4.09 45.89 11.98
C GLU A 321 3.52 44.58 11.44
N THR A 322 4.12 43.99 10.41
CA THR A 322 3.72 42.69 9.90
C THR A 322 3.86 41.65 11.01
N THR A 323 2.81 41.48 11.82
CA THR A 323 2.70 40.43 12.82
C THR A 323 2.70 39.12 12.06
N ASN A 324 3.74 38.32 12.23
CA ASN A 324 3.78 36.96 11.74
C ASN A 324 2.46 36.26 12.12
N PRO A 325 1.64 35.80 11.16
CA PRO A 325 0.34 35.21 11.47
C PRO A 325 0.46 33.87 12.21
N TYR A 326 1.67 33.30 12.29
CA TYR A 326 1.97 32.08 13.00
C TYR A 326 2.46 32.40 14.43
N ASN A 327 1.63 32.11 15.42
CA ASN A 327 1.94 32.33 16.83
C ASN A 327 2.76 31.17 17.41
N LEU A 328 4.04 31.41 17.71
CA LEU A 328 4.93 30.46 18.37
C LEU A 328 4.68 30.48 19.88
N ARG A 329 4.14 29.39 20.43
CA ARG A 329 3.79 29.27 21.86
C ARG A 329 4.82 28.41 22.57
N PRO A 330 5.62 28.93 23.52
CA PRO A 330 6.53 28.10 24.30
C PRO A 330 5.82 26.91 24.94
N PHE A 331 6.48 25.76 24.91
CA PHE A 331 5.95 24.49 25.39
C PHE A 331 6.93 23.80 26.33
N LYS A 332 6.38 23.15 27.35
CA LYS A 332 7.09 22.22 28.21
C LYS A 332 6.26 20.95 28.32
N VAL A 333 6.93 19.82 28.16
CA VAL A 333 6.35 18.50 28.35
C VAL A 333 6.05 18.32 29.83
N HIS A 334 4.84 17.91 30.15
CA HIS A 334 4.48 17.50 31.50
C HIS A 334 3.43 16.40 31.45
N VAL A 335 3.82 15.19 31.85
CA VAL A 335 2.92 14.06 32.05
C VAL A 335 2.51 14.04 33.53
N PRO A 336 1.20 14.08 33.87
CA PRO A 336 0.76 13.99 35.26
C PRO A 336 1.24 12.71 35.95
N ASP A 337 1.60 12.79 37.24
CA ASP A 337 2.02 11.61 38.03
C ASP A 337 0.95 10.49 38.00
N GLU A 338 -0.33 10.87 37.97
CA GLU A 338 -1.45 9.94 37.85
C GLU A 338 -1.40 9.13 36.56
N GLU A 339 -1.01 9.71 35.42
CA GLU A 339 -0.90 8.99 34.15
C GLU A 339 0.29 8.04 34.11
N ILE A 340 1.40 8.41 34.75
CA ILE A 340 2.56 7.53 34.93
C ILE A 340 2.17 6.32 35.80
N GLU A 341 1.54 6.56 36.95
CA GLU A 341 1.12 5.48 37.85
C GLU A 341 -0.02 4.63 37.26
N ARG A 342 -0.93 5.22 36.48
CA ARG A 342 -1.95 4.50 35.72
C ARG A 342 -1.31 3.57 34.69
N THR A 343 -0.33 4.07 33.93
CA THR A 343 0.42 3.28 32.94
C THR A 343 1.17 2.12 33.59
N LYS A 344 1.86 2.35 34.72
CA LYS A 344 2.49 1.28 35.51
C LYS A 344 1.47 0.27 36.02
N THR A 345 0.33 0.73 36.51
CA THR A 345 -0.75 -0.14 37.00
C THR A 345 -1.29 -1.03 35.88
N LEU A 346 -1.56 -0.47 34.68
CA LEU A 346 -1.98 -1.23 33.50
C LEU A 346 -0.94 -2.29 33.11
N LEU A 347 0.35 -1.93 33.10
CA LEU A 347 1.43 -2.88 32.82
C LEU A 347 1.46 -4.02 33.85
N ARG A 348 1.33 -3.74 35.16
CA ARG A 348 1.28 -4.76 36.22
C ARG A 348 0.09 -5.71 36.05
N MET A 349 -1.08 -5.17 35.70
CA MET A 349 -2.34 -5.93 35.62
C MET A 349 -2.47 -6.77 34.34
N ARG A 350 -1.90 -6.32 33.22
CA ARG A 350 -1.93 -7.07 31.96
C ARG A 350 -1.11 -8.36 32.09
N ARG A 351 -1.64 -9.48 31.63
CA ARG A 351 -0.94 -10.77 31.69
C ARG A 351 -0.04 -10.96 30.48
N LEU A 352 1.06 -11.69 30.66
CA LEU A 352 1.83 -12.30 29.58
C LEU A 352 1.70 -13.82 29.69
N PRO A 353 1.69 -14.56 28.57
CA PRO A 353 1.82 -16.01 28.59
C PRO A 353 3.10 -16.43 29.34
N THR A 354 3.02 -17.46 30.18
CA THR A 354 4.19 -18.00 30.91
C THR A 354 5.10 -18.81 29.98
N GLU A 355 4.53 -19.38 28.92
CA GLU A 355 5.22 -20.17 27.90
C GLU A 355 5.17 -19.47 26.54
N PRO A 356 6.07 -19.82 25.59
CA PRO A 356 5.97 -19.37 24.21
C PRO A 356 4.60 -19.62 23.58
N ILE A 357 4.17 -18.74 22.67
CA ILE A 357 2.82 -18.77 22.07
C ILE A 357 2.53 -20.12 21.37
N HIS A 358 3.54 -20.71 20.73
CA HIS A 358 3.51 -22.11 20.27
C HIS A 358 4.94 -22.68 20.21
N PRO A 359 5.10 -24.02 20.18
CA PRO A 359 6.42 -24.65 20.09
C PRO A 359 7.18 -24.24 18.82
N GLY A 360 8.46 -23.93 18.96
CA GLY A 360 9.36 -23.64 17.83
C GLY A 360 9.39 -22.19 17.35
N ILE A 361 8.68 -21.26 18.00
CA ILE A 361 8.84 -19.81 17.75
C ILE A 361 10.27 -19.39 18.03
N THR A 362 10.88 -18.70 17.07
CA THR A 362 12.15 -17.96 17.23
C THR A 362 11.92 -16.45 17.04
N ALA A 363 13.00 -15.66 17.15
CA ALA A 363 13.01 -14.24 16.79
C ALA A 363 12.54 -13.97 15.35
N ASP A 364 12.72 -14.95 14.46
CA ASP A 364 12.31 -14.86 13.05
C ASP A 364 10.78 -14.87 12.88
N ASN A 365 10.05 -15.26 13.94
CA ASN A 365 8.59 -15.29 13.96
C ASN A 365 7.98 -14.10 14.73
N GLY A 366 8.77 -13.10 15.09
CA GLY A 366 8.34 -11.88 15.77
C GLY A 366 8.99 -11.67 17.13
N THR A 367 8.32 -10.91 17.99
CA THR A 367 8.85 -10.53 19.30
C THR A 367 9.09 -11.76 20.19
N GLN A 368 10.34 -11.96 20.60
CA GLN A 368 10.75 -13.09 21.42
C GLN A 368 10.06 -13.07 22.79
N HIS A 369 9.65 -14.24 23.27
CA HIS A 369 8.96 -14.39 24.56
C HIS A 369 9.81 -13.88 25.74
N SER A 370 11.08 -14.29 25.81
CA SER A 370 12.04 -13.83 26.83
C SER A 370 12.22 -12.32 26.81
N TRP A 371 12.40 -11.75 25.62
CA TRP A 371 12.51 -10.31 25.43
C TRP A 371 11.26 -9.58 25.92
N MET A 372 10.06 -10.09 25.62
CA MET A 372 8.82 -9.43 26.03
C MET A 372 8.66 -9.35 27.55
N HIS A 373 9.08 -10.39 28.28
CA HIS A 373 9.08 -10.39 29.75
C HIS A 373 10.08 -9.38 30.32
N GLU A 374 11.30 -9.36 29.78
CA GLU A 374 12.33 -8.41 30.20
C GLU A 374 11.94 -6.96 29.86
N ALA A 375 11.46 -6.70 28.64
CA ALA A 375 11.03 -5.38 28.20
C ALA A 375 9.87 -4.86 29.04
N LYS A 376 8.91 -5.72 29.42
CA LYS A 376 7.84 -5.34 30.34
C LYS A 376 8.38 -4.96 31.72
N ARG A 377 9.33 -5.72 32.26
CA ARG A 377 9.97 -5.44 33.55
C ARG A 377 10.72 -4.11 33.50
N ARG A 378 11.52 -3.88 32.44
CA ARG A 378 12.22 -2.63 32.20
C ARG A 378 11.26 -1.44 32.10
N LEU A 379 10.16 -1.58 31.36
CA LEU A 379 9.18 -0.50 31.22
C LEU A 379 8.48 -0.14 32.53
N LEU A 380 8.31 -1.09 33.46
CA LEU A 380 7.75 -0.84 34.80
C LEU A 380 8.68 -0.02 35.69
N ASP A 381 9.99 -0.26 35.56
CA ASP A 381 11.05 0.40 36.32
C ASP A 381 11.56 1.67 35.61
N PHE A 382 11.02 1.99 34.44
CA PHE A 382 11.53 3.06 33.58
C PHE A 382 11.25 4.45 34.16
N ASP A 383 12.29 5.28 34.22
CA ASP A 383 12.21 6.64 34.74
C ASP A 383 11.81 7.64 33.64
N TRP A 384 10.49 7.83 33.49
CA TRP A 384 9.97 8.83 32.57
C TRP A 384 10.38 10.27 32.94
N ARG A 385 10.58 10.58 34.24
CA ARG A 385 10.89 11.96 34.64
C ARG A 385 12.24 12.41 34.10
N SER A 386 13.24 11.54 34.07
CA SER A 386 14.51 11.81 33.40
C SER A 386 14.36 12.14 31.90
N VAL A 387 13.47 11.44 31.18
CA VAL A 387 13.18 11.72 29.77
C VAL A 387 12.47 13.07 29.60
N GLU A 388 11.49 13.34 30.46
CA GLU A 388 10.75 14.61 30.48
C GLU A 388 11.67 15.80 30.76
N ASP A 389 12.54 15.70 31.77
CA ASP A 389 13.53 16.72 32.10
C ASP A 389 14.49 16.97 30.94
N ARG A 390 14.94 15.90 30.27
CA ARG A 390 15.80 16.00 29.10
C ARG A 390 15.09 16.66 27.93
N LEU A 391 13.86 16.27 27.60
CA LEU A 391 13.05 16.95 26.58
C LEU A 391 12.91 18.45 26.91
N ASN A 392 12.63 18.76 28.18
CA ASN A 392 12.46 20.12 28.68
C ASN A 392 13.77 20.89 28.83
N SER A 393 14.94 20.29 28.64
CA SER A 393 16.21 21.02 28.55
C SER A 393 16.34 21.80 27.23
N PHE A 394 15.52 21.45 26.22
CA PHE A 394 15.47 22.13 24.94
C PHE A 394 14.28 23.10 24.84
N SER A 395 14.38 24.06 23.91
CA SER A 395 13.32 25.01 23.59
C SER A 395 12.27 24.37 22.67
N GLN A 396 11.05 24.20 23.17
CA GLN A 396 9.95 23.60 22.42
C GLN A 396 8.84 24.63 22.20
N TYR A 397 8.16 24.54 21.07
CA TYR A 397 7.10 25.48 20.70
C TYR A 397 5.92 24.76 20.05
N LEU A 398 4.71 25.21 20.35
CA LEU A 398 3.52 24.88 19.59
C LEU A 398 3.28 25.97 18.55
N VAL A 399 2.98 25.59 17.32
CA VAL A 399 2.47 26.48 16.27
C VAL A 399 1.27 25.82 15.63
N ASP A 400 0.31 26.62 15.20
CA ASP A 400 -0.84 26.11 14.47
C ASP A 400 -0.66 26.44 12.99
N ILE A 401 -0.45 25.41 12.17
CA ILE A 401 -0.38 25.52 10.71
C ILE A 401 -1.46 24.60 10.15
N GLU A 402 -2.53 25.20 9.62
CA GLU A 402 -3.67 24.48 9.04
C GLU A 402 -4.27 23.39 9.96
N GLY A 403 -4.25 23.65 11.27
CA GLY A 403 -4.77 22.75 12.29
C GLY A 403 -3.82 21.63 12.75
N ALA A 404 -2.57 21.62 12.27
CA ALA A 404 -1.49 20.82 12.84
C ALA A 404 -0.61 21.64 13.80
N THR A 405 -0.23 20.99 14.89
CA THR A 405 0.67 21.41 16.00
C THR A 405 1.61 20.22 16.28
N PRO A 406 2.88 20.26 16.80
CA PRO A 406 3.85 21.30 17.14
C PRO A 406 5.30 21.15 16.58
N GLN A 407 6.18 22.05 17.06
CA GLN A 407 7.59 22.29 16.71
C GLN A 407 8.62 21.89 17.81
N HIS A 408 9.90 21.80 17.40
CA HIS A 408 11.11 22.06 18.20
C HIS A 408 12.05 22.98 17.40
N ALA A 409 12.74 23.91 18.07
CA ALA A 409 13.85 24.70 17.51
C ALA A 409 14.85 25.14 18.61
N ASN A 410 16.15 24.91 18.41
CA ASN A 410 17.22 25.54 19.21
C ASN A 410 18.18 26.31 18.29
N THR A 411 18.37 27.61 18.57
CA THR A 411 19.14 28.56 17.75
C THR A 411 20.28 29.15 18.58
N THR A 412 21.52 29.16 18.09
CA THR A 412 22.54 30.14 18.52
C THR A 412 23.48 30.55 17.37
N SER A 413 23.74 31.86 17.30
CA SER A 413 24.75 32.57 16.50
C SER A 413 24.35 33.13 15.12
N TRP A 414 24.98 34.26 14.80
CA TRP A 414 24.80 35.05 13.58
C TRP A 414 25.66 34.50 12.42
N SER A 415 25.43 33.25 11.99
CA SER A 415 25.96 32.67 10.72
C SER A 415 25.61 31.18 10.55
N THR A 416 24.50 30.68 11.13
CA THR A 416 24.16 29.24 11.10
C THR A 416 23.27 28.87 9.91
N ILE A 417 23.36 27.61 9.51
CA ILE A 417 22.48 27.02 8.48
C ILE A 417 21.21 26.52 9.18
N PRO A 418 19.99 26.90 8.73
CA PRO A 418 18.75 26.31 9.22
C PRO A 418 18.63 24.85 8.77
N LEU A 419 18.56 23.93 9.73
CA LEU A 419 18.54 22.49 9.52
C LEU A 419 17.22 21.89 10.04
N LEU A 420 16.43 21.37 9.13
CA LEU A 420 15.21 20.61 9.43
C LEU A 420 15.53 19.12 9.57
N LEU A 421 15.34 18.54 10.76
CA LEU A 421 15.47 17.10 11.01
C LEU A 421 14.08 16.46 11.07
N LEU A 422 13.84 15.46 10.22
CA LEU A 422 12.54 14.78 10.12
C LEU A 422 12.67 13.32 10.56
N HIS A 423 12.00 12.97 11.67
CA HIS A 423 11.95 11.60 12.17
C HIS A 423 10.98 10.73 11.35
N GLY A 424 10.95 9.43 11.65
CA GLY A 424 10.02 8.46 11.05
C GLY A 424 9.07 7.78 12.05
N TRP A 425 8.61 6.58 11.70
CA TRP A 425 7.84 5.66 12.54
C TRP A 425 8.65 4.39 12.82
N PRO A 426 8.62 3.83 14.05
CA PRO A 426 7.83 4.21 15.23
C PRO A 426 8.52 5.28 16.10
N SER A 427 9.25 6.21 15.48
CA SER A 427 10.05 7.22 16.16
C SER A 427 9.29 8.50 16.53
N SER A 428 10.02 9.48 17.06
CA SER A 428 9.58 10.84 17.38
C SER A 428 10.81 11.76 17.48
N ILE A 429 10.60 13.02 17.92
CA ILE A 429 11.68 13.96 18.23
C ILE A 429 12.72 13.42 19.23
N LEU A 430 12.34 12.43 20.05
CA LEU A 430 13.25 11.80 21.03
C LEU A 430 14.46 11.14 20.37
N GLU A 431 14.34 10.68 19.13
CA GLU A 431 15.43 10.06 18.39
C GLU A 431 16.63 11.01 18.20
N TYR A 432 16.38 12.32 18.11
CA TYR A 432 17.41 13.30 17.81
C TYR A 432 18.05 13.94 19.05
N LEU A 433 17.65 13.57 20.27
CA LEU A 433 18.15 14.26 21.47
C LEU A 433 19.67 14.17 21.66
N GLU A 434 20.31 13.11 21.15
CA GLU A 434 21.77 12.96 21.21
C GLU A 434 22.52 13.87 20.22
N VAL A 435 21.85 14.32 19.15
CA VAL A 435 22.52 15.06 18.08
C VAL A 435 22.22 16.56 18.11
N ILE A 436 21.22 17.02 18.87
CA ILE A 436 20.88 18.45 18.96
C ILE A 436 22.07 19.28 19.46
N GLU A 437 22.63 18.94 20.63
CA GLU A 437 23.72 19.73 21.22
C GLU A 437 24.95 19.77 20.31
N PRO A 438 25.44 18.63 19.77
CA PRO A 438 26.54 18.65 18.82
C PRO A 438 26.23 19.49 17.57
N LEU A 439 25.03 19.41 16.99
CA LEU A 439 24.69 20.18 15.79
C LEU A 439 24.64 21.70 16.06
N VAL A 440 24.21 22.11 17.25
CA VAL A 440 24.10 23.52 17.63
C VAL A 440 25.47 24.09 18.04
N ASN A 441 26.24 23.36 18.85
CA ASN A 441 27.51 23.82 19.41
C ASN A 441 28.69 23.13 18.72
N ALA A 442 28.97 23.50 17.47
CA ALA A 442 30.07 22.89 16.76
C ALA A 442 31.45 23.35 17.31
N PRO A 443 32.47 22.47 17.32
CA PRO A 443 33.84 22.88 17.58
C PRO A 443 34.32 23.96 16.61
N ASP A 444 35.32 24.75 17.02
CA ASP A 444 35.88 25.82 16.21
C ASP A 444 36.23 25.36 14.79
N GLY A 445 35.78 26.13 13.80
CA GLY A 445 36.00 25.86 12.37
C GLY A 445 35.04 24.84 11.74
N GLN A 446 34.10 24.27 12.50
CA GLN A 446 33.03 23.41 11.97
C GLN A 446 31.69 24.16 11.85
N GLN A 447 30.81 23.64 11.01
CA GLN A 447 29.50 24.25 10.76
C GLN A 447 28.55 24.01 11.95
N SER A 448 28.03 25.10 12.53
CA SER A 448 26.92 25.04 13.49
C SER A 448 25.56 25.22 12.78
N PHE A 449 24.51 24.64 13.35
CA PHE A 449 23.17 24.66 12.78
C PHE A 449 22.17 25.32 13.70
N ASP A 450 21.16 25.93 13.08
CA ASP A 450 19.91 26.21 13.75
C ASP A 450 19.00 25.00 13.53
N VAL A 451 18.75 24.22 14.59
CA VAL A 451 18.18 22.87 14.48
C VAL A 451 16.69 22.89 14.77
N ILE A 452 15.87 22.55 13.77
CA ILE A 452 14.42 22.49 13.83
C ILE A 452 13.99 21.03 13.70
N ILE A 453 13.18 20.52 14.64
CA ILE A 453 12.76 19.11 14.68
C ILE A 453 11.24 19.01 14.91
N PRO A 454 10.41 19.14 13.86
CA PRO A 454 8.97 19.02 14.05
C PRO A 454 8.60 17.58 14.40
N SER A 455 7.54 17.41 15.20
CA SER A 455 6.86 16.13 15.31
C SER A 455 6.00 15.90 14.07
N LEU A 456 6.12 14.75 13.42
CA LEU A 456 5.26 14.39 12.30
C LEU A 456 3.78 14.42 12.71
N PRO A 457 2.84 14.78 11.82
CA PRO A 457 1.43 14.79 12.13
C PRO A 457 0.93 13.46 12.72
N GLY A 458 0.24 13.54 13.85
CA GLY A 458 -0.26 12.38 14.59
C GLY A 458 0.75 11.70 15.51
N VAL A 459 1.95 12.26 15.74
CA VAL A 459 2.99 11.69 16.60
C VAL A 459 3.29 12.61 17.79
N GLY A 460 3.38 12.05 19.01
CA GLY A 460 3.77 12.79 20.19
C GLY A 460 2.75 13.88 20.52
N TYR A 461 3.17 15.13 20.62
CA TYR A 461 2.25 16.25 20.83
C TYR A 461 1.61 16.75 19.54
N SER A 462 1.85 16.07 18.40
CA SER A 462 1.26 16.43 17.12
C SER A 462 -0.11 15.87 16.85
N THR A 463 -1.01 16.76 16.46
CA THR A 463 -2.33 16.39 15.95
C THR A 463 -2.20 15.81 14.54
N LEU A 464 -3.17 14.96 14.16
CA LEU A 464 -3.35 14.63 12.75
C LEU A 464 -3.83 15.85 11.99
N LEU A 465 -3.46 15.93 10.71
CA LEU A 465 -4.01 16.95 9.82
C LEU A 465 -5.54 16.78 9.74
N PRO A 466 -6.33 17.85 9.94
CA PRO A 466 -7.80 17.78 9.94
C PRO A 466 -8.36 17.72 8.51
N LYS A 467 -7.76 16.90 7.65
CA LYS A 467 -8.10 16.72 6.24
C LYS A 467 -8.12 15.22 5.92
N PRO A 468 -9.28 14.63 5.60
CA PRO A 468 -9.35 13.26 5.10
C PRO A 468 -8.44 13.06 3.88
N GLY A 469 -7.63 12.00 3.91
CA GLY A 469 -6.69 11.70 2.82
C GLY A 469 -5.44 12.58 2.79
N ALA A 470 -5.09 13.28 3.87
CA ALA A 470 -3.85 14.04 3.94
C ALA A 470 -2.61 13.14 3.79
N THR A 471 -1.76 13.44 2.81
CA THR A 471 -0.58 12.63 2.47
C THR A 471 0.71 13.33 2.89
N VAL A 472 1.86 12.71 2.61
CA VAL A 472 3.16 13.37 2.79
C VAL A 472 3.37 14.63 1.95
N VAL A 473 2.60 14.83 0.88
CA VAL A 473 2.60 16.09 0.13
C VAL A 473 2.09 17.22 1.02
N ASP A 474 1.02 16.96 1.77
CA ASP A 474 0.48 17.92 2.73
C ASP A 474 1.48 18.15 3.88
N ASN A 475 2.08 17.09 4.42
CA ASN A 475 3.11 17.23 5.47
C ASN A 475 4.30 18.10 5.01
N ALA A 476 4.82 17.88 3.80
CA ALA A 476 5.92 18.65 3.25
C ALA A 476 5.57 20.14 3.16
N ARG A 477 4.37 20.46 2.69
CA ARG A 477 3.87 21.85 2.65
C ARG A 477 3.77 22.48 4.05
N ILE A 478 3.35 21.71 5.06
CA ILE A 478 3.33 22.16 6.46
C ILE A 478 4.74 22.44 6.97
N PHE A 479 5.71 21.56 6.68
CA PHE A 479 7.09 21.75 7.09
C PHE A 479 7.77 22.93 6.37
N ASP A 480 7.51 23.13 5.08
CA ASP A 480 7.99 24.32 4.35
C ASP A 480 7.35 25.61 4.90
N THR A 481 6.06 25.58 5.24
CA THR A 481 5.38 26.72 5.87
C THR A 481 5.95 27.02 7.26
N LEU A 482 6.26 25.99 8.03
CA LEU A 482 6.95 26.10 9.31
C LEU A 482 8.28 26.83 9.14
N MET A 483 9.12 26.36 8.24
CA MET A 483 10.45 26.94 8.03
C MET A 483 10.39 28.36 7.47
N THR A 484 9.59 28.59 6.43
CA THR A 484 9.66 29.83 5.63
C THR A 484 8.73 30.93 6.11
N LYS A 485 7.55 30.57 6.64
CA LYS A 485 6.53 31.54 7.05
C LYS A 485 6.47 31.70 8.56
N ALA A 486 6.51 30.59 9.30
CA ALA A 486 6.43 30.66 10.76
C ALA A 486 7.77 31.04 11.41
N LEU A 487 8.88 30.47 10.95
CA LEU A 487 10.22 30.77 11.47
C LEU A 487 10.98 31.83 10.64
N GLY A 488 10.56 32.05 9.39
CA GLY A 488 11.07 33.14 8.54
C GLY A 488 12.38 32.84 7.81
N TYR A 489 12.81 31.58 7.72
CA TYR A 489 13.99 31.22 6.93
C TYR A 489 13.69 31.31 5.42
N GLU A 490 14.46 32.10 4.68
CA GLU A 490 14.33 32.17 3.22
C GLU A 490 14.67 30.83 2.56
N THR A 491 15.72 30.18 3.06
CA THR A 491 16.12 28.84 2.64
C THR A 491 16.61 28.01 3.81
N TYR A 492 16.52 26.69 3.70
CA TYR A 492 16.96 25.75 4.72
C TYR A 492 17.50 24.46 4.08
N VAL A 493 18.13 23.62 4.89
CA VAL A 493 18.53 22.25 4.53
C VAL A 493 17.73 21.24 5.32
N GLY A 494 17.62 20.01 4.82
CA GLY A 494 16.86 18.96 5.49
C GLY A 494 17.62 17.65 5.60
N GLN A 495 17.41 16.94 6.70
CA GLN A 495 17.89 15.58 6.94
C GLN A 495 16.72 14.69 7.38
N GLY A 496 16.69 13.44 6.92
CA GLY A 496 15.65 12.50 7.36
C GLY A 496 15.92 11.04 6.97
N GLY A 497 15.40 10.14 7.80
CA GLY A 497 15.28 8.70 7.58
C GLY A 497 13.81 8.26 7.59
N ASP A 498 13.52 7.02 7.20
CA ASP A 498 12.18 6.42 7.21
C ASP A 498 11.09 7.37 6.60
N PHE A 499 9.95 7.59 7.26
CA PHE A 499 8.94 8.56 6.80
C PHE A 499 9.49 9.99 6.73
N GLY A 500 10.47 10.35 7.54
CA GLY A 500 11.15 11.63 7.47
C GLY A 500 11.87 11.83 6.14
N ALA A 501 12.54 10.80 5.62
CA ALA A 501 13.12 10.80 4.28
C ALA A 501 12.05 10.96 3.20
N VAL A 502 10.88 10.34 3.36
CA VAL A 502 9.80 10.48 2.37
C VAL A 502 9.22 11.91 2.37
N ASN A 503 9.01 12.50 3.54
CA ASN A 503 8.60 13.91 3.66
C ASN A 503 9.68 14.84 3.09
N LEU A 504 10.96 14.55 3.33
CA LEU A 504 12.08 15.31 2.78
C LEU A 504 12.14 15.20 1.24
N ARG A 505 11.85 14.03 0.67
CA ARG A 505 11.75 13.86 -0.79
C ARG A 505 10.59 14.70 -1.37
N GLN A 506 9.49 14.82 -0.65
CA GLN A 506 8.38 15.70 -1.05
C GLN A 506 8.75 17.18 -0.96
N LEU A 507 9.51 17.59 0.05
CA LEU A 507 10.09 18.94 0.09
C LEU A 507 11.04 19.17 -1.09
N GLN A 508 11.91 18.21 -1.41
CA GLN A 508 12.81 18.28 -2.57
C GLN A 508 12.06 18.37 -3.91
N THR A 509 10.90 17.71 -4.01
CA THR A 509 10.09 17.67 -5.24
C THR A 509 9.24 18.92 -5.42
N ASN A 510 8.60 19.40 -4.35
CA ASN A 510 7.56 20.43 -4.42
C ASN A 510 8.03 21.81 -3.91
N HIS A 511 9.12 21.86 -3.14
CA HIS A 511 9.64 23.05 -2.44
C HIS A 511 11.15 23.24 -2.68
N SER A 512 11.66 22.90 -3.86
CA SER A 512 13.09 23.02 -4.20
C SER A 512 13.63 24.46 -4.29
N THR A 513 12.74 25.46 -4.21
CA THR A 513 13.13 26.88 -4.14
C THR A 513 13.54 27.31 -2.74
N THR A 514 13.04 26.64 -1.71
CA THR A 514 13.29 26.94 -0.28
C THR A 514 14.18 25.89 0.36
N LEU A 515 14.02 24.61 0.01
CA LEU A 515 14.95 23.54 0.37
C LEU A 515 16.19 23.58 -0.53
N LYS A 516 17.34 23.98 0.03
CA LYS A 516 18.60 24.08 -0.73
C LYS A 516 19.33 22.75 -0.89
N LEU A 517 19.36 21.93 0.16
CA LEU A 517 20.07 20.65 0.20
C LEU A 517 19.28 19.63 1.01
N ALA A 518 19.32 18.37 0.59
CA ALA A 518 18.72 17.25 1.31
C ALA A 518 19.77 16.18 1.64
N LEU A 519 19.73 15.63 2.85
CA LEU A 519 20.59 14.54 3.28
C LEU A 519 19.73 13.37 3.73
N PHE A 520 19.77 12.26 2.99
CA PHE A 520 18.90 11.11 3.23
C PHE A 520 19.67 10.00 3.95
N GLN A 521 19.12 9.50 5.06
CA GLN A 521 19.55 8.25 5.68
C GLN A 521 18.86 7.05 5.01
N SER A 522 17.60 7.22 4.64
CA SER A 522 16.81 6.21 3.93
C SER A 522 16.42 6.76 2.55
N PHE A 523 16.57 5.95 1.50
CA PHE A 523 16.22 6.37 0.14
C PHE A 523 15.80 5.14 -0.65
N PHE A 524 14.54 5.11 -1.06
CA PHE A 524 14.03 4.03 -1.90
C PHE A 524 14.27 4.38 -3.37
N ALA A 525 14.95 3.49 -4.09
CA ALA A 525 15.10 3.54 -5.54
C ALA A 525 14.81 2.14 -6.11
N PRO A 526 13.91 2.01 -7.11
CA PRO A 526 13.72 0.74 -7.79
C PRO A 526 15.02 0.31 -8.48
N ARG A 527 15.25 -1.00 -8.58
CA ARG A 527 16.39 -1.55 -9.32
C ARG A 527 16.29 -1.13 -10.79
N PRO A 528 17.30 -0.44 -11.36
CA PRO A 528 17.35 -0.15 -12.79
C PRO A 528 17.47 -1.42 -13.64
N ASP A 529 16.92 -1.40 -14.85
CA ASP A 529 17.02 -2.54 -15.79
C ASP A 529 18.48 -2.87 -16.16
N ASP A 530 19.35 -1.86 -16.16
CA ASP A 530 20.78 -1.94 -16.44
C ASP A 530 21.65 -2.12 -15.18
N ALA A 531 21.05 -2.41 -14.03
CA ALA A 531 21.79 -2.66 -12.80
C ALA A 531 22.73 -3.87 -12.94
N ILE A 532 23.97 -3.69 -12.48
CA ILE A 532 24.94 -4.79 -12.39
C ILE A 532 24.45 -5.89 -11.43
N GLU A 533 25.07 -7.06 -11.50
CA GLU A 533 24.78 -8.16 -10.58
C GLU A 533 25.10 -7.77 -9.12
N ASP A 534 24.27 -8.22 -8.17
CA ASP A 534 24.37 -7.79 -6.77
C ASP A 534 25.71 -8.16 -6.14
N GLY A 535 26.27 -9.32 -6.50
CA GLY A 535 27.59 -9.76 -6.05
C GLY A 535 28.77 -8.92 -6.57
N LEU A 536 28.52 -7.99 -7.48
CA LEU A 536 29.51 -7.04 -8.01
C LEU A 536 29.40 -5.64 -7.38
N LEU A 537 28.37 -5.39 -6.56
CA LEU A 537 28.25 -4.14 -5.80
C LEU A 537 29.34 -4.06 -4.71
N PRO A 538 29.70 -2.87 -4.21
CA PRO A 538 30.56 -2.75 -3.03
C PRO A 538 30.00 -3.53 -1.83
N VAL A 539 30.87 -4.12 -1.00
CA VAL A 539 30.47 -4.92 0.17
C VAL A 539 29.39 -4.25 1.04
N PRO A 540 29.49 -2.95 1.39
CA PRO A 540 28.41 -2.25 2.10
C PRO A 540 27.03 -2.34 1.45
N GLU A 541 26.96 -2.21 0.12
CA GLU A 541 25.70 -2.30 -0.62
C GLU A 541 25.19 -3.76 -0.70
N GLN A 542 26.09 -4.75 -0.70
CA GLN A 542 25.70 -6.16 -0.60
C GLN A 542 25.06 -6.46 0.76
N THR A 543 25.70 -6.03 1.85
CA THR A 543 25.15 -6.18 3.22
C THR A 543 23.81 -5.47 3.38
N MET A 544 23.66 -4.27 2.81
CA MET A 544 22.38 -3.57 2.74
C MET A 544 21.31 -4.40 2.02
N LEU A 545 21.62 -4.97 0.85
CA LEU A 545 20.68 -5.84 0.11
C LEU A 545 20.32 -7.11 0.88
N GLU A 546 21.23 -7.67 1.67
CA GLU A 546 20.95 -8.79 2.58
C GLU A 546 19.94 -8.40 3.66
N HIS A 547 20.13 -7.25 4.32
CA HIS A 547 19.19 -6.73 5.32
C HIS A 547 17.81 -6.43 4.69
N ILE A 548 17.76 -5.86 3.49
CA ILE A 548 16.52 -5.64 2.74
C ILE A 548 15.83 -6.98 2.44
N ALA A 549 16.58 -7.98 1.99
CA ALA A 549 16.04 -9.31 1.69
C ALA A 549 15.48 -10.00 2.95
N GLU A 550 16.19 -9.91 4.08
CA GLU A 550 15.71 -10.43 5.37
C GLU A 550 14.44 -9.72 5.82
N PHE A 551 14.43 -8.38 5.82
CA PHE A 551 13.28 -7.58 6.23
C PHE A 551 12.07 -7.79 5.33
N THR A 552 12.26 -7.84 4.01
CA THR A 552 11.13 -8.01 3.06
C THR A 552 10.51 -9.40 3.13
N LYS A 553 11.29 -10.43 3.48
CA LYS A 553 10.81 -11.81 3.57
C LYS A 553 9.75 -12.01 4.66
N SER A 554 9.87 -11.38 5.82
CA SER A 554 8.96 -11.59 6.96
C SER A 554 8.60 -10.33 7.76
N GLY A 555 9.29 -9.22 7.55
CA GLY A 555 9.12 -7.97 8.32
C GLY A 555 8.03 -7.02 7.81
N MET A 556 7.45 -7.25 6.62
CA MET A 556 6.47 -6.32 6.00
C MET A 556 5.04 -6.40 6.56
N GLY A 557 4.74 -7.33 7.44
CA GLY A 557 3.38 -7.52 7.98
C GLY A 557 2.81 -6.27 8.64
N TYR A 558 3.65 -5.52 9.37
CA TYR A 558 3.24 -4.28 10.04
C TYR A 558 2.77 -3.21 9.04
N PHE A 559 3.49 -3.07 7.91
CA PHE A 559 3.24 -2.08 6.88
C PHE A 559 1.88 -2.36 6.24
N LEU A 560 1.62 -3.61 5.86
CA LEU A 560 0.37 -4.00 5.23
C LEU A 560 -0.85 -3.78 6.13
N ILE A 561 -0.77 -4.14 7.41
CA ILE A 561 -1.90 -3.93 8.33
C ILE A 561 -2.10 -2.44 8.66
N GLN A 562 -1.03 -1.68 8.83
CA GLN A 562 -1.11 -0.24 9.12
C GLN A 562 -1.64 0.54 7.90
N SER A 563 -1.30 0.12 6.68
CA SER A 563 -1.81 0.73 5.45
C SER A 563 -3.27 0.39 5.14
N SER A 564 -3.83 -0.66 5.76
CA SER A 564 -5.16 -1.16 5.37
C SER A 564 -6.20 -1.16 6.48
N ARG A 565 -5.81 -1.36 7.75
CA ARG A 565 -6.70 -1.56 8.90
C ARG A 565 -6.19 -0.81 10.13
N VAL A 566 -5.73 0.43 9.95
CA VAL A 566 -5.13 1.22 11.04
C VAL A 566 -6.07 1.40 12.23
N SER A 567 -7.38 1.54 11.98
CA SER A 567 -8.37 1.71 13.04
C SER A 567 -8.48 0.44 13.90
N THR A 568 -8.51 -0.75 13.29
CA THR A 568 -8.52 -2.03 14.01
C THR A 568 -7.28 -2.15 14.88
N LEU A 569 -6.10 -1.89 14.32
CA LEU A 569 -4.85 -1.96 15.06
C LEU A 569 -4.79 -0.91 16.18
N GLY A 570 -5.26 0.30 15.88
CA GLY A 570 -5.36 1.42 16.80
C GLY A 570 -6.18 1.08 18.04
N PHE A 571 -7.37 0.49 17.89
CA PHE A 571 -8.18 0.06 19.04
C PHE A 571 -7.51 -1.03 19.89
N VAL A 572 -6.70 -1.91 19.28
CA VAL A 572 -5.97 -2.95 20.01
C VAL A 572 -4.83 -2.35 20.87
N MET A 573 -4.18 -1.31 20.36
CA MET A 573 -3.00 -0.70 20.99
C MET A 573 -3.31 0.55 21.81
N TYR A 574 -4.47 1.17 21.62
CA TYR A 574 -4.87 2.35 22.36
C TYR A 574 -4.83 2.07 23.86
N ASP A 575 -4.12 2.94 24.59
CA ASP A 575 -3.92 2.82 26.04
C ASP A 575 -3.34 1.46 26.49
N ASN A 576 -2.50 0.87 25.64
CA ASN A 576 -1.95 -0.47 25.81
C ASN A 576 -0.45 -0.52 25.47
N PRO A 577 0.43 -0.03 26.36
CA PRO A 577 1.87 -0.03 26.11
C PRO A 577 2.45 -1.44 25.99
N GLN A 578 1.82 -2.45 26.61
CA GLN A 578 2.24 -3.85 26.47
C GLN A 578 2.00 -4.39 25.04
N ALA A 579 0.87 -4.04 24.41
CA ALA A 579 0.65 -4.41 23.01
C ALA A 579 1.60 -3.67 22.08
N TYR A 580 1.92 -2.42 22.38
CA TYR A 580 2.86 -1.65 21.56
C TYR A 580 4.30 -2.19 21.67
N LEU A 581 4.74 -2.55 22.89
CA LEU A 581 5.98 -3.31 23.10
C LEU A 581 6.01 -4.60 22.27
N ALA A 582 4.94 -5.39 22.31
CA ALA A 582 4.85 -6.62 21.54
C ALA A 582 4.89 -6.38 20.02
N TRP A 583 4.29 -5.28 19.56
CA TRP A 583 4.27 -4.88 18.14
C TRP A 583 5.64 -4.46 17.61
N LEU A 584 6.40 -3.73 18.43
CA LEU A 584 7.68 -3.15 18.03
C LEU A 584 8.89 -4.02 18.38
N GLY A 585 8.74 -5.00 19.29
CA GLY A 585 9.86 -5.78 19.81
C GLY A 585 10.74 -6.40 18.72
N TYR A 586 10.14 -7.08 17.73
CA TYR A 586 10.88 -7.61 16.58
C TYR A 586 11.70 -6.53 15.85
N LYS A 587 11.09 -5.36 15.58
CA LYS A 587 11.75 -4.26 14.87
C LYS A 587 12.94 -3.74 15.67
N TYR A 588 12.73 -3.47 16.95
CA TYR A 588 13.75 -2.93 17.85
C TYR A 588 14.92 -3.90 18.06
N ILE A 589 14.64 -5.19 18.20
CA ILE A 589 15.67 -6.23 18.24
C ILE A 589 16.47 -6.24 16.93
N LYS A 590 15.79 -6.29 15.78
CA LYS A 590 16.47 -6.36 14.48
C LYS A 590 17.28 -5.12 14.15
N THR A 591 16.77 -3.93 14.44
CA THR A 591 17.52 -2.69 14.22
C THR A 591 18.73 -2.58 15.13
N LEU A 592 18.67 -3.11 16.36
CA LEU A 592 19.84 -3.21 17.23
C LEU A 592 20.86 -4.22 16.68
N GLU A 593 20.40 -5.41 16.27
CA GLU A 593 21.25 -6.46 15.69
C GLU A 593 22.03 -5.94 14.47
N TRP A 594 21.37 -5.22 13.56
CA TRP A 594 22.00 -4.70 12.36
C TRP A 594 22.81 -3.42 12.58
N ALA A 595 22.53 -2.64 13.64
CA ALA A 595 23.26 -1.40 13.90
C ALA A 595 24.74 -1.59 14.27
N ASN A 596 25.19 -2.84 14.51
CA ASN A 596 26.59 -3.17 14.76
C ASN A 596 27.21 -2.31 15.89
N LEU A 597 26.48 -2.20 17.00
CA LEU A 597 26.85 -1.43 18.18
C LEU A 597 27.66 -2.29 19.16
N PRO A 598 28.60 -1.69 19.91
CA PRO A 598 29.26 -2.40 21.00
C PRO A 598 28.25 -2.68 22.13
N GLU A 599 28.46 -3.78 22.86
CA GLU A 599 27.50 -4.33 23.84
C GLU A 599 27.09 -3.30 24.91
N GLU A 600 28.02 -2.45 25.34
CA GLU A 600 27.77 -1.38 26.30
C GLU A 600 26.75 -0.33 25.83
N SER A 601 26.54 -0.20 24.51
CA SER A 601 25.58 0.74 23.92
C SER A 601 24.19 0.13 23.70
N HIS A 602 24.04 -1.19 23.86
CA HIS A 602 22.77 -1.87 23.59
C HIS A 602 21.67 -1.41 24.55
N GLN A 603 22.02 -1.16 25.81
CA GLN A 603 21.05 -0.74 26.81
C GLN A 603 20.51 0.67 26.54
N SER A 604 21.38 1.65 26.28
CA SER A 604 20.95 3.03 26.00
C SER A 604 20.10 3.10 24.72
N TYR A 605 20.46 2.31 23.71
CA TYR A 605 19.68 2.16 22.48
C TYR A 605 18.25 1.65 22.76
N MET A 606 18.12 0.64 23.63
CA MET A 606 16.81 0.11 24.03
C MET A 606 16.03 1.05 24.95
N ASP A 607 16.71 1.81 25.82
CA ASP A 607 16.07 2.80 26.69
C ASP A 607 15.48 3.96 25.87
N ALA A 608 16.14 4.38 24.78
CA ALA A 608 15.57 5.34 23.84
C ALA A 608 14.27 4.81 23.20
N MET A 609 14.22 3.52 22.87
CA MET A 609 13.03 2.87 22.33
C MET A 609 11.87 2.78 23.34
N TYR A 610 12.16 2.51 24.61
CA TYR A 610 11.16 2.56 25.68
C TYR A 610 10.62 3.99 25.88
N SER A 611 11.50 4.99 25.77
CA SER A 611 11.10 6.41 25.81
C SER A 611 10.11 6.74 24.70
N LEU A 612 10.33 6.24 23.47
CA LEU A 612 9.41 6.42 22.34
C LEU A 612 8.03 5.77 22.60
N ILE A 613 8.01 4.55 23.14
CA ILE A 613 6.76 3.85 23.49
C ILE A 613 5.98 4.63 24.55
N LEU A 614 6.66 5.08 25.61
CA LEU A 614 6.02 5.82 26.69
C LEU A 614 5.52 7.19 26.23
N LEU A 615 6.28 7.90 25.39
CA LEU A 615 5.82 9.16 24.80
C LEU A 615 4.48 8.95 24.10
N GLN A 616 4.38 7.96 23.20
CA GLN A 616 3.13 7.70 22.47
C GLN A 616 1.98 7.21 23.37
N GLN A 617 2.29 6.49 24.45
CA GLN A 617 1.31 6.10 25.46
C GLN A 617 0.75 7.34 26.19
N TYR A 618 1.63 8.23 26.66
CA TYR A 618 1.22 9.41 27.42
C TYR A 618 0.54 10.48 26.58
N THR A 619 0.89 10.59 25.30
CA THR A 619 0.19 11.50 24.37
C THR A 619 -1.02 10.86 23.70
N GLY A 620 -1.25 9.55 23.93
CA GLY A 620 -2.35 8.81 23.30
C GLY A 620 -2.20 8.64 21.79
N THR A 621 -1.00 8.85 21.22
CA THR A 621 -0.79 8.91 19.76
C THR A 621 -0.36 7.60 19.10
N ILE A 622 -0.37 6.47 19.82
CA ILE A 622 0.00 5.16 19.24
C ILE A 622 -0.80 4.87 17.96
N HIS A 623 -2.10 5.14 17.99
CA HIS A 623 -3.00 4.87 16.88
C HIS A 623 -2.88 5.90 15.75
N THR A 624 -2.72 7.18 16.09
CA THR A 624 -2.60 8.26 15.12
C THR A 624 -1.26 8.24 14.40
N SER A 625 -0.17 7.82 15.05
CA SER A 625 1.15 7.73 14.41
C SER A 625 1.19 6.74 13.26
N MET A 626 0.33 5.73 13.30
CA MET A 626 0.19 4.74 12.23
C MET A 626 -0.67 5.23 11.06
N ALA A 627 -1.45 6.31 11.23
CA ALA A 627 -2.38 6.80 10.20
C ALA A 627 -1.67 7.19 8.91
N MET A 628 -0.40 7.61 9.00
CA MET A 628 0.42 7.93 7.83
C MET A 628 0.58 6.75 6.85
N TYR A 629 0.56 5.50 7.33
CA TYR A 629 0.60 4.34 6.44
C TYR A 629 -0.69 4.19 5.64
N GLN A 630 -1.85 4.41 6.28
CA GLN A 630 -3.15 4.31 5.62
C GLN A 630 -3.36 5.47 4.64
N HIS A 631 -3.02 6.69 5.03
CA HIS A 631 -3.22 7.86 4.19
C HIS A 631 -2.42 7.82 2.88
N ASN A 632 -1.31 7.10 2.88
CA ASN A 632 -0.48 7.00 1.68
C ASN A 632 -0.56 5.63 0.97
N GLY A 633 -1.17 4.62 1.60
CA GLY A 633 -1.43 3.31 0.98
C GLY A 633 -0.19 2.44 0.75
N ILE A 634 -0.36 1.32 0.03
CA ILE A 634 0.69 0.31 -0.21
C ILE A 634 1.63 0.71 -1.36
N GLN A 635 1.18 1.56 -2.29
CA GLN A 635 2.00 2.12 -3.38
C GLN A 635 2.87 3.30 -2.93
N TYR A 636 2.82 3.62 -1.64
CA TYR A 636 3.54 4.72 -1.04
C TYR A 636 5.06 4.66 -1.29
N GLY A 637 5.64 5.82 -1.59
CA GLY A 637 7.05 5.97 -1.95
C GLY A 637 7.31 5.72 -3.44
N ILE A 638 6.83 4.63 -4.02
CA ILE A 638 7.22 4.20 -5.37
C ILE A 638 6.93 5.27 -6.44
N GLU A 639 5.71 5.80 -6.48
CA GLU A 639 5.34 6.85 -7.46
C GLU A 639 6.05 8.19 -7.19
N GLU A 640 6.39 8.46 -5.94
CA GLU A 640 7.05 9.71 -5.55
C GLU A 640 8.56 9.69 -5.82
N TRP A 641 9.22 8.54 -5.64
CA TRP A 641 10.62 8.34 -6.00
C TRP A 641 10.80 8.23 -7.52
N LYS A 642 9.78 7.75 -8.27
CA LYS A 642 9.76 7.78 -9.75
C LYS A 642 9.67 9.20 -10.32
N LYS A 643 9.08 10.16 -9.59
CA LYS A 643 9.04 11.55 -10.02
C LYS A 643 10.46 12.14 -9.91
N ASN A 644 11.04 12.43 -11.08
CA ASN A 644 12.31 13.12 -11.21
C ASN A 644 12.09 14.51 -11.80
N PRO A 645 11.64 15.50 -11.01
CA PRO A 645 11.49 16.86 -11.53
C PRO A 645 12.86 17.42 -11.95
N PRO A 646 12.92 18.28 -12.99
CA PRO A 646 14.18 18.79 -13.55
C PRO A 646 14.95 19.73 -12.61
N ASN A 647 14.31 20.27 -11.57
CA ASN A 647 14.89 21.28 -10.66
C ASN A 647 14.92 20.80 -9.20
N GLN A 648 15.53 19.65 -8.94
CA GLN A 648 15.68 19.12 -7.58
C GLN A 648 16.85 19.79 -6.85
N ALA A 649 16.66 20.03 -5.54
CA ALA A 649 17.75 20.38 -4.65
C ALA A 649 18.85 19.29 -4.68
N PRO A 650 20.15 19.63 -4.77
CA PRO A 650 21.23 18.67 -4.64
C PRO A 650 21.13 17.89 -3.32
N PHE A 651 21.50 16.62 -3.35
CA PHE A 651 21.34 15.78 -2.17
C PHE A 651 22.53 14.86 -1.89
N GLY A 652 22.58 14.39 -0.66
CA GLY A 652 23.54 13.41 -0.18
C GLY A 652 22.87 12.19 0.44
N ILE A 653 23.63 11.11 0.59
CA ILE A 653 23.22 9.89 1.28
C ILE A 653 24.14 9.65 2.49
N GLN A 654 23.54 9.34 3.64
CA GLN A 654 24.20 8.82 4.84
C GLN A 654 23.90 7.32 4.92
N HIS A 655 24.88 6.50 4.53
CA HIS A 655 24.73 5.06 4.45
C HIS A 655 25.32 4.40 5.70
N PHE A 656 24.47 4.05 6.65
CA PHE A 656 24.83 3.25 7.82
C PHE A 656 24.59 1.76 7.54
N GLU A 657 25.54 0.89 7.90
CA GLU A 657 25.52 -0.56 7.58
C GLU A 657 24.20 -1.26 7.96
N GLY A 658 23.61 -0.88 9.11
CA GLY A 658 22.37 -1.45 9.62
C GLY A 658 21.08 -0.87 9.04
N GLU A 659 21.13 0.01 8.04
CA GLU A 659 19.94 0.53 7.37
C GLU A 659 19.40 -0.50 6.37
N PHE A 660 18.12 -0.83 6.51
CA PHE A 660 17.40 -1.79 5.66
C PHE A 660 16.41 -1.11 4.72
N TYR A 661 16.33 0.23 4.72
CA TYR A 661 15.47 1.04 3.86
C TYR A 661 16.27 2.04 3.00
N LEU A 662 17.41 1.59 2.47
CA LEU A 662 18.27 2.35 1.56
C LEU A 662 18.52 1.55 0.29
N ALA A 663 18.62 2.19 -0.86
CA ALA A 663 18.99 1.52 -2.12
C ALA A 663 20.49 1.68 -2.41
N PRO A 664 21.09 0.78 -3.22
CA PRO A 664 22.44 0.95 -3.74
C PRO A 664 22.67 2.34 -4.36
N GLN A 665 23.86 2.88 -4.17
CA GLN A 665 24.23 4.22 -4.64
C GLN A 665 24.03 4.33 -6.17
N SER A 666 24.35 3.27 -6.91
CA SER A 666 24.19 3.21 -8.36
C SER A 666 22.73 3.39 -8.80
N TRP A 667 21.76 2.95 -7.99
CA TRP A 667 20.34 3.07 -8.29
C TRP A 667 19.85 4.48 -7.96
N ILE A 668 20.23 5.00 -6.79
CA ILE A 668 19.86 6.34 -6.31
C ILE A 668 20.31 7.45 -7.27
N LYS A 669 21.48 7.29 -7.92
CA LYS A 669 22.01 8.28 -8.89
C LYS A 669 21.04 8.59 -10.04
N ASN A 670 20.13 7.67 -10.38
CA ASN A 670 19.12 7.87 -11.41
C ASN A 670 17.95 8.76 -10.96
N HIS A 671 17.94 9.21 -9.70
CA HIS A 671 16.84 9.94 -9.08
C HIS A 671 17.12 11.41 -8.75
N GLY A 672 18.23 11.96 -9.26
CA GLY A 672 18.53 13.39 -9.20
C GLY A 672 20.01 13.71 -8.93
N PRO A 673 20.33 14.98 -8.62
CA PRO A 673 21.69 15.46 -8.42
C PRO A 673 22.29 15.02 -7.06
N MET A 674 22.65 13.74 -6.96
CA MET A 674 23.34 13.19 -5.80
C MET A 674 24.83 13.59 -5.82
N ILE A 675 25.22 14.47 -4.89
CA ILE A 675 26.56 15.08 -4.82
C ILE A 675 27.36 14.66 -3.59
N TRP A 676 26.80 13.81 -2.73
CA TRP A 676 27.45 13.27 -1.55
C TRP A 676 26.97 11.84 -1.25
N HIS A 677 27.87 11.00 -0.76
CA HIS A 677 27.55 9.67 -0.25
C HIS A 677 28.66 9.27 0.73
N GLN A 678 28.30 8.99 1.98
CA GLN A 678 29.24 8.54 2.99
C GLN A 678 28.75 7.23 3.60
N TYR A 679 29.65 6.26 3.70
CA TYR A 679 29.40 4.98 4.35
C TYR A 679 29.94 4.98 5.78
N HIS A 680 29.17 4.40 6.71
CA HIS A 680 29.52 4.19 8.11
C HIS A 680 29.23 2.74 8.49
N LYS A 681 30.19 2.12 9.19
CA LYS A 681 30.10 0.71 9.58
C LYS A 681 29.17 0.46 10.77
N SER A 682 29.05 1.44 11.66
CA SER A 682 28.16 1.37 12.82
C SER A 682 26.93 2.24 12.58
N GLY A 683 25.85 1.98 13.31
CA GLY A 683 24.55 2.61 13.09
C GLY A 683 23.68 1.87 12.08
N GLY A 684 22.42 2.26 12.00
CA GLY A 684 21.45 1.63 11.11
C GLY A 684 20.20 2.49 10.96
N HIS A 685 19.03 1.87 11.00
CA HIS A 685 17.76 2.56 10.78
C HIS A 685 17.47 3.74 11.73
N PHE A 686 17.96 3.68 12.98
CA PHE A 686 17.91 4.78 13.94
C PHE A 686 19.30 5.39 14.11
N ALA A 687 19.77 6.09 13.08
CA ALA A 687 21.17 6.50 12.97
C ALA A 687 21.62 7.47 14.07
N SER A 688 20.75 8.37 14.54
CA SER A 688 21.08 9.28 15.65
C SER A 688 21.19 8.59 17.00
N LEU A 689 20.68 7.36 17.13
CA LEU A 689 20.85 6.54 18.33
C LEU A 689 22.07 5.60 18.19
N GLY A 690 22.27 5.03 17.00
CA GLY A 690 23.33 4.06 16.77
C GLY A 690 24.71 4.68 16.46
N ALA A 691 24.73 5.81 15.76
CA ALA A 691 25.96 6.49 15.35
C ALA A 691 25.76 8.02 15.33
N PRO A 692 25.44 8.64 16.49
CA PRO A 692 25.16 10.08 16.57
C PRO A 692 26.32 10.95 16.06
N GLU A 693 27.56 10.58 16.37
CA GLU A 693 28.75 11.34 15.99
C GLU A 693 28.93 11.36 14.46
N ASP A 694 28.77 10.22 13.80
CA ASP A 694 28.87 10.08 12.34
C ASP A 694 27.74 10.84 11.63
N LEU A 695 26.52 10.80 12.18
CA LEU A 695 25.39 11.58 11.65
C LEU A 695 25.67 13.09 11.70
N VAL A 696 26.25 13.56 12.81
CA VAL A 696 26.61 14.97 13.01
C VAL A 696 27.75 15.38 12.07
N ASP A 697 28.81 14.57 11.94
CA ASP A 697 29.94 14.85 11.05
C ASP A 697 29.48 14.99 9.59
N ASP A 698 28.64 14.07 9.13
CA ASP A 698 28.06 14.13 7.79
C ASP A 698 27.24 15.39 7.55
N CYS A 699 26.38 15.78 8.49
CA CYS A 699 25.61 17.03 8.39
C CYS A 699 26.57 18.22 8.23
N ARG A 700 27.59 18.31 9.08
CA ARG A 700 28.57 19.41 9.06
C ARG A 700 29.34 19.47 7.74
N ARG A 701 29.88 18.34 7.29
CA ARG A 701 30.71 18.27 6.08
C ARG A 701 29.90 18.48 4.82
N PHE A 702 28.70 17.91 4.75
CA PHE A 702 27.84 18.03 3.59
C PHE A 702 27.24 19.44 3.48
N PHE A 703 26.55 19.92 4.52
CA PHE A 703 25.86 21.20 4.45
C PHE A 703 26.84 22.38 4.53
N GLY A 704 27.83 22.33 5.43
CA GLY A 704 28.82 23.41 5.59
C GLY A 704 29.63 23.66 4.31
N LYS A 705 29.91 22.61 3.52
CA LYS A 705 30.63 22.73 2.24
C LYS A 705 29.75 23.26 1.11
N ASN A 706 28.44 23.02 1.13
CA ASN A 706 27.59 23.18 -0.06
C ASN A 706 26.50 24.25 0.05
N TYR A 707 26.08 24.65 1.25
CA TYR A 707 24.97 25.59 1.44
C TYR A 707 25.28 27.02 0.97
N TRP A 708 26.55 27.42 1.10
CA TRP A 708 27.06 28.76 0.82
C TRP A 708 27.56 28.96 -0.61
N LYS A 709 27.51 27.90 -1.43
CA LYS A 709 27.77 27.97 -2.88
C LYS A 709 26.50 28.43 -3.60
#